data_AF-A0A1T4N4V8-F1
#
_entry.id   AF-A0A1T4N4V8-F1
#
_cell.length_a   1.000
_cell.length_b   1.000
_cell.length_c   1.000
_cell.angle_alpha   90.00
_cell.angle_beta   90.00
_cell.angle_gamma   90.00
#
_symmetry.space_group_name_H-M   'P 1'
#
loop_
_entity.id
_entity.type
_entity.pdbx_description
1 polymer ?
#
loop_
_entity_poly.entity_id
_entity_poly.type
_entity_poly.pdbx_seq_one_letter_code
_entity_poly.pdbx_strand_id
1 'polypeptide(L)'
;MGGRKRLALFVGQPEEDFQRRFIEGFAKEAFEFGMDVCVFSMFKKYQDTASREKGDSNIFTLANPDFFDGIVILKDTIQSEDAAEELEQRIKDTYDKPVLVVDKESKYFKSVYINGYDPMVQLTNHLIEDHGVKDIAFLAGKSWHRHSNERLSAFLESMRSHKLNVTDDRIIEGDFWYTSGEQCLLSLINSNKPLPEAIICANDQMAIGLCKALTDRGYRVPEDILIVGADSIIEGQTSPRSLTSYLSPASELGAFSVECLFDLKAKRLLRKFEGKSRALFGESCGCFNKNMPTYNLKRDEWDTDISSEGFESVNNTMFENLLLQTNINDYISSVYSYAYQIKDADCFHLCLVSSLKYLNQNEVYIPKNEGYPKKMVHAIRYNRNNLDNLVSMDDTFETSEMLPDIYVRKDEPYIYYFNPVFFEDRCFGYAVVGFCNKPKTYDENYRRWINLVSGGLEVLRRHSTMDMVKEQIYKLRTGKFMKTSEVYENLSTDDKKKYETVKDILDNNLLKYNFQPIVSAVDGSIYSYEALMRSTTREPIPPLVILKFAGMMDRLSDVETATFRNVLNIIEKSKQKINGAKIFINSIPGISVKDIDELEKNLSEHCDTVVVELTEEAELSEEELDNLKEFYERNNIEIAIDDYGTGYSNVSNLLRYVPNYVKIDRSLLSDIQNKPQKEHFVREIINFCHDNGIKALAEGVETSEELRTVIHLGVDLIQGYYTAKPAENFLEHIDEKKISEIKSYHQERSDGKVKSIYVAGKTNRISLLNLSNDGCTDIVIGREGMVYNDVTIVGMPSHKTDIHIRIEPRYSGRVTLENVYLSNVKNRPCIEVGEHAELVLAIEGDNILDNAGIMVPESSKFTLEGNGNMTITLNSKDYFGIGNDMKSRHGELRFLHAGKLNIYGYGTNGVGIGSGLGGVIKIKGGQFGITLNGIKSVGVGNLEGHTDCLVKSCAFEAELSVSKGVGIGSLTKDALVRVEKTSVKINGDAKEFVGMGTLGGEVGEVFINDSYAEFNIRSENSTCMGAYNASSKIDIEIASLRAESVGKEAFIFGGINGDTEVSEVSLISVDTRIELHNAIGKDSMIEDDKFKIVNGKFKVMVNGERIERELIYKF
;
A
#
# COMPACT_ATOMS: atom_id res chain seq x y z
N MET A 1 -14.33 36.27 -11.43
CA MET A 1 -13.59 35.00 -11.28
C MET A 1 -12.74 34.81 -12.53
N GLY A 2 -11.51 35.32 -12.55
CA GLY A 2 -10.62 35.13 -13.70
C GLY A 2 -9.65 34.00 -13.38
N GLY A 3 -9.94 32.78 -13.85
CA GLY A 3 -9.02 31.64 -13.75
C GLY A 3 -7.82 31.83 -14.69
N ARG A 4 -6.74 31.06 -14.45
CA ARG A 4 -5.60 31.00 -15.38
C ARG A 4 -6.08 30.51 -16.76
N LYS A 5 -5.55 31.10 -17.83
CA LYS A 5 -5.85 30.69 -19.21
C LYS A 5 -5.26 29.31 -19.51
N ARG A 6 -5.89 28.55 -20.40
CA ARG A 6 -5.50 27.15 -20.63
C ARG A 6 -5.48 26.76 -22.10
N LEU A 7 -4.53 25.94 -22.49
CA LEU A 7 -4.44 25.37 -23.83
C LEU A 7 -4.70 23.85 -23.77
N ALA A 8 -5.38 23.31 -24.78
CA ALA A 8 -5.50 21.86 -24.95
C ALA A 8 -4.60 21.37 -26.08
N LEU A 9 -4.03 20.18 -25.89
CA LEU A 9 -3.21 19.48 -26.87
C LEU A 9 -3.71 18.06 -27.03
N PHE A 10 -4.07 17.66 -28.26
CA PHE A 10 -4.49 16.30 -28.59
C PHE A 10 -3.37 15.58 -29.32
N VAL A 11 -2.92 14.43 -28.81
CA VAL A 11 -1.73 13.72 -29.30
C VAL A 11 -1.84 12.21 -29.10
N GLY A 12 -1.25 11.42 -30.01
CA GLY A 12 -1.03 9.99 -29.82
C GLY A 12 0.41 9.70 -29.39
N GLN A 13 0.57 8.87 -28.36
CA GLN A 13 1.85 8.35 -27.87
C GLN A 13 2.87 9.47 -27.56
N PRO A 14 2.60 10.33 -26.56
CA PRO A 14 3.35 11.56 -26.31
C PRO A 14 4.80 11.34 -25.85
N GLU A 15 5.15 10.14 -25.36
CA GLU A 15 6.49 9.83 -24.88
C GLU A 15 7.51 9.56 -25.99
N GLU A 16 7.07 9.38 -27.24
CA GLU A 16 7.97 9.27 -28.39
C GLU A 16 8.79 10.55 -28.61
N ASP A 17 10.01 10.44 -29.14
CA ASP A 17 10.99 11.54 -29.12
C ASP A 17 10.46 12.84 -29.77
N PHE A 18 9.82 12.74 -30.93
CA PHE A 18 9.26 13.89 -31.63
C PHE A 18 8.15 14.56 -30.81
N GLN A 19 7.17 13.77 -30.36
CA GLN A 19 6.02 14.23 -29.59
C GLN A 19 6.50 14.87 -28.29
N ARG A 20 7.40 14.21 -27.57
CA ARG A 20 8.00 14.71 -26.33
C ARG A 20 8.63 16.07 -26.55
N ARG A 21 9.55 16.19 -27.50
CA ARG A 21 10.24 17.45 -27.78
C ARG A 21 9.27 18.55 -28.21
N PHE A 22 8.25 18.22 -29.01
CA PHE A 22 7.17 19.13 -29.37
C PHE A 22 6.42 19.63 -28.13
N ILE A 23 5.96 18.70 -27.27
CA ILE A 23 5.17 19.03 -26.08
C ILE A 23 6.00 19.86 -25.10
N GLU A 24 7.29 19.54 -24.93
CA GLU A 24 8.23 20.34 -24.12
C GLU A 24 8.35 21.77 -24.64
N GLY A 25 8.51 21.95 -25.96
CA GLY A 25 8.53 23.28 -26.58
C GLY A 25 7.21 24.03 -26.43
N PHE A 26 6.10 23.35 -26.66
CA PHE A 26 4.75 23.89 -26.53
C PHE A 26 4.43 24.33 -25.08
N ALA A 27 4.74 23.48 -24.10
CA ALA A 27 4.53 23.75 -22.69
C ALA A 27 5.41 24.89 -22.21
N LYS A 28 6.68 24.92 -22.63
CA LYS A 28 7.62 25.98 -22.27
C LYS A 28 7.09 27.35 -22.70
N GLU A 29 6.67 27.48 -23.96
CA GLU A 29 6.13 28.74 -24.50
C GLU A 29 4.81 29.11 -23.78
N ALA A 30 3.91 28.15 -23.56
CA ALA A 30 2.67 28.39 -22.83
C ALA A 30 2.91 28.89 -21.38
N PHE A 31 3.93 28.36 -20.71
CA PHE A 31 4.32 28.75 -19.35
C PHE A 31 4.88 30.17 -19.30
N GLU A 32 5.60 30.62 -20.34
CA GLU A 32 6.06 32.01 -20.46
C GLU A 32 4.88 33.01 -20.52
N PHE A 33 3.74 32.58 -21.07
CA PHE A 33 2.47 33.35 -21.04
C PHE A 33 1.63 33.10 -19.77
N GLY A 34 2.13 32.32 -18.81
CA GLY A 34 1.45 31.97 -17.57
C GLY A 34 0.19 31.12 -17.77
N MET A 35 0.16 30.29 -18.81
CA MET A 35 -0.98 29.42 -19.16
C MET A 35 -0.75 27.99 -18.69
N ASP A 36 -1.82 27.28 -18.31
CA ASP A 36 -1.75 25.82 -18.09
C ASP A 36 -1.93 25.08 -19.42
N VAL A 37 -1.38 23.88 -19.51
CA VAL A 37 -1.53 22.97 -20.66
C VAL A 37 -2.25 21.70 -20.24
N CYS A 38 -3.27 21.30 -20.99
CA CYS A 38 -3.98 20.04 -20.81
C CYS A 38 -3.77 19.17 -22.05
N VAL A 39 -2.98 18.12 -21.90
CA VAL A 39 -2.69 17.14 -22.95
C VAL A 39 -3.67 15.99 -22.82
N PHE A 40 -4.47 15.73 -23.85
CA PHE A 40 -5.30 14.54 -23.95
C PHE A 40 -4.57 13.56 -24.85
N SER A 41 -4.16 12.42 -24.29
CA SER A 41 -3.21 11.52 -24.95
C SER A 41 -3.65 10.08 -25.00
N MET A 42 -3.60 9.51 -26.21
CA MET A 42 -3.64 8.07 -26.45
C MET A 42 -2.29 7.43 -26.14
N PHE A 43 -2.30 6.16 -25.77
CA PHE A 43 -1.09 5.39 -25.46
C PHE A 43 -0.35 4.88 -26.68
N LYS A 44 -1.05 4.61 -27.79
CA LYS A 44 -0.41 4.21 -29.04
C LYS A 44 -0.93 5.04 -30.21
N LYS A 45 -0.07 5.27 -31.19
CA LYS A 45 -0.48 5.87 -32.48
C LYS A 45 -1.38 4.94 -33.29
N TYR A 46 -1.14 3.63 -33.18
CA TYR A 46 -1.90 2.55 -33.83
C TYR A 46 -2.29 1.50 -32.80
N GLN A 47 -3.49 0.95 -32.94
CA GLN A 47 -3.98 -0.13 -32.10
C GLN A 47 -4.17 -1.41 -32.92
N ASP A 48 -3.97 -2.56 -32.28
CA ASP A 48 -4.03 -3.86 -32.96
C ASP A 48 -5.49 -4.30 -33.25
N THR A 49 -6.46 -3.71 -32.53
CA THR A 49 -7.89 -4.04 -32.65
C THR A 49 -8.74 -2.76 -32.60
N ALA A 50 -9.85 -2.76 -33.34
CA ALA A 50 -10.82 -1.66 -33.34
C ALA A 50 -11.41 -1.38 -31.94
N SER A 51 -11.55 -2.41 -31.10
CA SER A 51 -12.01 -2.25 -29.72
C SER A 51 -11.02 -1.46 -28.87
N ARG A 52 -9.73 -1.80 -28.92
CA ARG A 52 -8.67 -1.05 -28.22
C ARG A 52 -8.53 0.35 -28.76
N GLU A 53 -8.72 0.53 -30.06
CA GLU A 53 -8.70 1.83 -30.70
C GLU A 53 -9.75 2.77 -30.14
N LYS A 54 -10.99 2.30 -30.02
CA LYS A 54 -12.06 3.05 -29.34
C LYS A 54 -11.71 3.34 -27.90
N GLY A 55 -11.13 2.38 -27.17
CA GLY A 55 -10.77 2.61 -25.77
C GLY A 55 -9.67 3.61 -25.55
N ASP A 56 -8.66 3.59 -26.40
CA ASP A 56 -7.53 4.52 -26.31
C ASP A 56 -7.96 5.94 -26.74
N SER A 57 -8.71 6.07 -27.83
CA SER A 57 -9.18 7.37 -28.34
C SER A 57 -10.32 8.00 -27.52
N ASN A 58 -11.01 7.22 -26.66
CA ASN A 58 -12.12 7.71 -25.83
C ASN A 58 -11.71 8.90 -24.94
N ILE A 59 -10.43 8.99 -24.55
CA ILE A 59 -9.92 10.09 -23.73
C ILE A 59 -10.19 11.46 -24.34
N PHE A 60 -10.25 11.56 -25.67
CA PHE A 60 -10.54 12.81 -26.34
C PHE A 60 -11.93 13.33 -25.98
N THR A 61 -12.92 12.45 -25.76
CA THR A 61 -14.30 12.83 -25.42
C THR A 61 -14.43 13.53 -24.07
N LEU A 62 -13.43 13.38 -23.18
CA LEU A 62 -13.39 14.04 -21.88
C LEU A 62 -13.20 15.56 -21.99
N ALA A 63 -12.52 16.02 -23.04
CA ALA A 63 -12.11 17.41 -23.16
C ALA A 63 -13.32 18.35 -23.23
N ASN A 64 -13.48 19.22 -22.24
CA ASN A 64 -14.51 20.25 -22.20
C ASN A 64 -14.04 21.51 -22.98
N PRO A 65 -14.62 21.80 -24.18
CA PRO A 65 -14.14 22.89 -25.03
C PRO A 65 -14.24 24.27 -24.37
N ASP A 66 -15.24 24.52 -23.53
CA ASP A 66 -15.45 25.81 -22.88
C ASP A 66 -14.25 26.24 -22.01
N PHE A 67 -13.48 25.25 -21.53
CA PHE A 67 -12.38 25.44 -20.60
C PHE A 67 -11.08 25.94 -21.24
N PHE A 68 -10.97 25.88 -22.57
CA PHE A 68 -9.71 26.15 -23.28
C PHE A 68 -9.75 27.46 -24.06
N ASP A 69 -8.63 28.18 -24.08
CA ASP A 69 -8.40 29.42 -24.83
C ASP A 69 -7.86 29.18 -26.25
N GLY A 70 -7.31 27.99 -26.49
CA GLY A 70 -6.90 27.51 -27.81
C GLY A 70 -6.61 26.01 -27.78
N ILE A 71 -6.70 25.37 -28.94
CA ILE A 71 -6.53 23.92 -29.11
C ILE A 71 -5.48 23.63 -30.19
N VAL A 72 -4.57 22.70 -29.92
CA VAL A 72 -3.66 22.12 -30.91
C VAL A 72 -3.93 20.63 -31.07
N ILE A 73 -3.92 20.13 -32.32
CA ILE A 73 -4.11 18.71 -32.65
C ILE A 73 -2.89 18.21 -33.42
N LEU A 74 -2.15 17.25 -32.86
CA LEU A 74 -1.07 16.52 -33.54
C LEU A 74 -1.69 15.39 -34.35
N LYS A 75 -2.42 15.75 -35.39
CA LYS A 75 -3.26 14.83 -36.15
C LYS A 75 -2.47 13.68 -36.78
N ASP A 76 -1.21 13.90 -37.16
CA ASP A 76 -0.35 12.84 -37.72
C ASP A 76 -0.02 11.72 -36.71
N THR A 77 -0.12 12.03 -35.41
CA THR A 77 0.18 11.10 -34.32
C THR A 77 -1.02 10.26 -33.91
N ILE A 78 -2.23 10.66 -34.33
CA ILE A 78 -3.48 9.97 -34.08
C ILE A 78 -3.79 9.16 -35.35
N GLN A 79 -3.19 7.97 -35.48
CA GLN A 79 -3.33 7.13 -36.69
C GLN A 79 -4.32 5.98 -36.55
N SER A 80 -5.11 6.02 -35.48
CA SER A 80 -6.33 5.23 -35.29
C SER A 80 -7.36 5.56 -36.38
N GLU A 81 -8.04 4.54 -36.91
CA GLU A 81 -9.07 4.64 -37.95
C GLU A 81 -10.20 5.59 -37.50
N ASP A 82 -10.46 6.64 -38.27
CA ASP A 82 -11.47 7.68 -38.02
C ASP A 82 -11.33 8.55 -36.74
N ALA A 83 -10.53 8.15 -35.73
CA ALA A 83 -10.42 8.87 -34.45
C ALA A 83 -9.96 10.34 -34.61
N ALA A 84 -9.03 10.60 -35.52
CA ALA A 84 -8.54 11.95 -35.81
C ALA A 84 -9.61 12.81 -36.51
N GLU A 85 -10.34 12.22 -37.45
CA GLU A 85 -11.44 12.86 -38.16
C GLU A 85 -12.62 13.16 -37.22
N GLU A 86 -13.00 12.23 -36.34
CA GLU A 86 -14.05 12.40 -35.35
C GLU A 86 -13.72 13.50 -34.34
N LEU A 87 -12.47 13.55 -33.87
CA LEU A 87 -11.98 14.63 -33.01
C LEU A 87 -12.10 16.00 -33.69
N GLU A 88 -11.63 16.13 -34.93
CA GLU A 88 -11.75 17.38 -35.69
C GLU A 88 -13.20 17.81 -35.88
N GLN A 89 -14.07 16.86 -36.23
CA GLN A 89 -15.50 17.10 -36.41
C GLN A 89 -16.15 17.59 -35.11
N ARG A 90 -15.88 16.92 -33.98
CA ARG A 90 -16.44 17.30 -32.69
C ARG A 90 -15.97 18.69 -32.26
N ILE A 91 -14.68 19.01 -32.42
CA ILE A 91 -14.14 20.34 -32.08
C ILE A 91 -14.81 21.40 -32.96
N LYS A 92 -14.98 21.15 -34.26
CA LYS A 92 -15.65 22.08 -35.18
C LYS A 92 -17.08 22.39 -34.73
N ASP A 93 -17.80 21.38 -34.23
CA ASP A 93 -19.20 21.52 -33.84
C ASP A 93 -19.38 22.14 -32.45
N THR A 94 -18.36 22.08 -31.58
CA THR A 94 -18.46 22.45 -30.15
C THR A 94 -17.54 23.59 -29.70
N TYR A 95 -16.63 24.07 -30.56
CA TYR A 95 -15.60 25.04 -30.19
C TYR A 95 -15.44 26.15 -31.24
N ASP A 96 -15.44 27.41 -30.79
CA ASP A 96 -15.42 28.60 -31.65
C ASP A 96 -14.14 29.46 -31.53
N LYS A 97 -13.19 29.04 -30.68
CA LYS A 97 -11.90 29.71 -30.43
C LYS A 97 -10.78 29.10 -31.32
N PRO A 98 -9.54 29.64 -31.29
CA PRO A 98 -8.46 29.18 -32.18
C PRO A 98 -8.13 27.69 -32.07
N VAL A 99 -8.08 27.03 -33.23
CA VAL A 99 -7.64 25.62 -33.39
C VAL A 99 -6.53 25.56 -34.43
N LEU A 100 -5.47 24.82 -34.12
CA LEU A 100 -4.34 24.58 -35.01
C LEU A 100 -4.09 23.08 -35.16
N VAL A 101 -3.80 22.63 -36.38
CA VAL A 101 -3.42 21.24 -36.67
C VAL A 101 -1.95 21.18 -37.05
N VAL A 102 -1.22 20.17 -36.58
CA VAL A 102 0.22 20.03 -36.80
C VAL A 102 0.49 18.78 -37.64
N ASP A 103 1.40 18.93 -38.61
CA ASP A 103 1.99 17.90 -39.48
C ASP A 103 1.04 17.10 -40.37
N LYS A 104 -0.27 17.40 -40.34
CA LYS A 104 -1.26 16.83 -41.25
C LYS A 104 -2.30 17.86 -41.68
N GLU A 105 -2.83 17.69 -42.88
CA GLU A 105 -3.85 18.59 -43.42
C GLU A 105 -5.21 18.37 -42.72
N SER A 106 -5.86 19.48 -42.39
CA SER A 106 -7.19 19.50 -41.78
C SER A 106 -8.24 19.96 -42.78
N LYS A 107 -9.42 19.33 -42.73
CA LYS A 107 -10.59 19.77 -43.52
C LYS A 107 -11.20 21.06 -42.97
N TYR A 108 -10.97 21.36 -41.68
CA TYR A 108 -11.70 22.41 -40.96
C TYR A 108 -10.78 23.51 -40.43
N PHE A 109 -9.56 23.17 -40.04
CA PHE A 109 -8.65 24.07 -39.33
C PHE A 109 -7.40 24.40 -40.14
N LYS A 110 -6.62 25.38 -39.66
CA LYS A 110 -5.33 25.70 -40.27
C LYS A 110 -4.26 24.71 -39.83
N SER A 111 -3.38 24.34 -40.75
CA SER A 111 -2.28 23.42 -40.48
C SER A 111 -0.91 24.08 -40.60
N VAL A 112 0.03 23.66 -39.75
CA VAL A 112 1.47 23.93 -39.87
C VAL A 112 2.22 22.62 -40.07
N TYR A 113 3.38 22.67 -40.74
CA TYR A 113 4.12 21.49 -41.18
C TYR A 113 5.60 21.64 -40.89
N ILE A 114 6.24 20.51 -40.56
CA ILE A 114 7.69 20.38 -40.51
C ILE A 114 8.27 20.18 -41.92
N ASN A 115 9.46 20.74 -42.15
CA ASN A 115 10.18 20.62 -43.40
C ASN A 115 11.01 19.33 -43.43
N GLY A 116 10.48 18.31 -44.12
CA GLY A 116 11.19 17.04 -44.38
C GLY A 116 12.01 17.03 -45.67
N TYR A 117 11.84 18.03 -46.54
CA TYR A 117 12.44 18.09 -47.86
C TYR A 117 13.94 18.45 -47.80
N ASP A 118 14.27 19.59 -47.20
CA ASP A 118 15.65 20.09 -47.14
C ASP A 118 16.65 19.11 -46.48
N PRO A 119 16.34 18.49 -45.32
CA PRO A 119 17.27 17.53 -44.73
C PRO A 119 17.43 16.26 -45.58
N MET A 120 16.41 15.84 -46.33
CA MET A 120 16.52 14.69 -47.23
C MET A 120 17.39 14.98 -48.45
N VAL A 121 17.32 16.20 -49.00
CA VAL A 121 18.28 16.65 -50.02
C VAL A 121 19.70 16.59 -49.47
N GLN A 122 19.91 17.09 -48.25
CA GLN A 122 21.22 17.07 -47.61
C GLN A 122 21.77 15.65 -47.40
N LEU A 123 20.94 14.73 -46.91
CA LEU A 123 21.35 13.34 -46.68
C LEU A 123 21.58 12.55 -47.98
N THR A 124 20.76 12.79 -49.00
CA THR A 124 20.95 12.16 -50.33
C THR A 124 22.24 12.67 -50.98
N ASN A 125 22.47 13.98 -50.96
CA ASN A 125 23.68 14.58 -51.48
C ASN A 125 24.92 14.10 -50.71
N HIS A 126 24.83 13.90 -49.39
CA HIS A 126 25.92 13.34 -48.60
C HIS A 126 26.36 11.95 -49.12
N LEU A 127 25.43 11.05 -49.42
CA LEU A 127 25.77 9.74 -50.00
C LEU A 127 26.45 9.86 -51.37
N ILE A 128 25.99 10.80 -52.20
CA ILE A 128 26.51 10.97 -53.57
C ILE A 128 27.87 11.70 -53.57
N GLU A 129 27.97 12.82 -52.87
CA GLU A 129 29.10 13.74 -52.91
C GLU A 129 30.26 13.28 -52.01
N ASP A 130 29.94 12.82 -50.79
CA ASP A 130 30.97 12.46 -49.80
C ASP A 130 31.37 10.98 -49.86
N HIS A 131 30.43 10.08 -50.18
CA HIS A 131 30.69 8.62 -50.28
C HIS A 131 30.80 8.10 -51.71
N GLY A 132 30.47 8.91 -52.72
CA GLY A 132 30.57 8.54 -54.13
C GLY A 132 29.55 7.50 -54.61
N VAL A 133 28.47 7.30 -53.85
CA VAL A 133 27.43 6.30 -54.11
C VAL A 133 26.61 6.66 -55.34
N LYS A 134 26.28 5.68 -56.18
CA LYS A 134 25.53 5.90 -57.44
C LYS A 134 24.26 5.05 -57.56
N ASP A 135 24.23 3.85 -56.97
CA ASP A 135 23.03 3.01 -56.91
C ASP A 135 22.38 3.10 -55.51
N ILE A 136 21.33 3.92 -55.41
CA ILE A 136 20.61 4.19 -54.15
C ILE A 136 19.15 3.74 -54.30
N ALA A 137 18.69 2.89 -53.38
CA ALA A 137 17.26 2.61 -53.24
C ALA A 137 16.62 3.50 -52.17
N PHE A 138 15.32 3.73 -52.30
CA PHE A 138 14.52 4.49 -51.36
C PHE A 138 13.37 3.64 -50.83
N LEU A 139 13.35 3.43 -49.51
CA LEU A 139 12.24 2.81 -48.80
C LEU A 139 11.28 3.91 -48.33
N ALA A 140 10.25 4.14 -49.14
CA ALA A 140 9.19 5.10 -48.87
C ALA A 140 8.26 4.62 -47.75
N GLY A 141 7.54 5.54 -47.12
CA GLY A 141 6.37 5.20 -46.31
C GLY A 141 5.11 5.09 -47.18
N LYS A 142 3.93 5.19 -46.57
CA LYS A 142 2.64 5.05 -47.28
C LYS A 142 2.51 6.08 -48.42
N SER A 143 2.10 5.65 -49.60
CA SER A 143 2.04 6.49 -50.82
C SER A 143 1.08 7.68 -50.74
N TRP A 144 0.06 7.61 -49.88
CA TRP A 144 -0.85 8.73 -49.61
C TRP A 144 -0.31 9.72 -48.55
N HIS A 145 0.83 9.42 -47.90
CA HIS A 145 1.37 10.22 -46.81
C HIS A 145 2.23 11.38 -47.32
N ARG A 146 1.96 12.61 -46.86
CA ARG A 146 2.66 13.82 -47.30
C ARG A 146 4.18 13.73 -47.07
N HIS A 147 4.62 13.35 -45.87
CA HIS A 147 6.05 13.25 -45.57
C HIS A 147 6.74 12.16 -46.40
N SER A 148 6.05 11.07 -46.75
CA SER A 148 6.63 10.04 -47.65
C SER A 148 6.90 10.64 -49.02
N ASN A 149 5.89 11.31 -49.59
CA ASN A 149 5.97 11.93 -50.91
C ASN A 149 6.97 13.08 -50.97
N GLU A 150 7.06 13.89 -49.92
CA GLU A 150 8.01 14.99 -49.80
C GLU A 150 9.46 14.48 -49.72
N ARG A 151 9.73 13.48 -48.87
CA ARG A 151 11.05 12.86 -48.72
C ARG A 151 11.47 12.12 -49.99
N LEU A 152 10.55 11.40 -50.64
CA LEU A 152 10.78 10.75 -51.93
C LEU A 152 11.07 11.79 -53.04
N SER A 153 10.34 12.90 -53.06
CA SER A 153 10.58 13.99 -54.03
C SER A 153 11.96 14.62 -53.85
N ALA A 154 12.37 14.86 -52.61
CA ALA A 154 13.71 15.36 -52.28
C ALA A 154 14.80 14.40 -52.78
N PHE A 155 14.65 13.10 -52.50
CA PHE A 155 15.55 12.06 -53.01
C PHE A 155 15.64 12.06 -54.55
N LEU A 156 14.50 12.02 -55.24
CA LEU A 156 14.44 12.00 -56.70
C LEU A 156 15.07 13.25 -57.33
N GLU A 157 14.88 14.42 -56.70
CA GLU A 157 15.48 15.67 -57.16
C GLU A 157 16.99 15.70 -56.94
N SER A 158 17.48 15.22 -55.80
CA SER A 158 18.91 15.02 -55.54
C SER A 158 19.54 14.07 -56.56
N MET A 159 18.91 12.92 -56.84
CA MET A 159 19.40 11.98 -57.86
C MET A 159 19.45 12.62 -59.25
N ARG A 160 18.40 13.34 -59.64
CA ARG A 160 18.30 14.04 -60.94
C ARG A 160 19.34 15.14 -61.09
N SER A 161 19.54 15.96 -60.05
CA SER A 161 20.52 17.05 -60.07
C SER A 161 21.96 16.53 -60.23
N HIS A 162 22.22 15.32 -59.74
CA HIS A 162 23.49 14.60 -59.91
C HIS A 162 23.59 13.72 -61.16
N LYS A 163 22.57 13.74 -62.04
CA LYS A 163 22.47 12.93 -63.27
C LYS A 163 22.52 11.42 -63.03
N LEU A 164 21.98 10.97 -61.90
CA LEU A 164 21.79 9.55 -61.57
C LEU A 164 20.35 9.13 -61.88
N ASN A 165 20.18 7.93 -62.43
CA ASN A 165 18.87 7.37 -62.76
C ASN A 165 18.38 6.48 -61.62
N VAL A 166 17.11 6.61 -61.24
CA VAL A 166 16.41 5.73 -60.29
C VAL A 166 15.43 4.89 -61.09
N THR A 167 15.49 3.57 -60.96
CA THR A 167 14.53 2.66 -61.59
C THR A 167 13.39 2.34 -60.61
N ASP A 168 12.23 1.92 -61.12
CA ASP A 168 11.05 1.68 -60.29
C ASP A 168 11.30 0.61 -59.20
N ASP A 169 12.15 -0.38 -59.48
CA ASP A 169 12.57 -1.41 -58.51
C ASP A 169 13.50 -0.92 -57.39
N ARG A 170 13.93 0.35 -57.45
CA ARG A 170 14.69 1.04 -56.40
C ARG A 170 13.80 1.91 -55.53
N ILE A 171 12.49 1.95 -55.78
CA ILE A 171 11.50 2.62 -54.93
C ILE A 171 10.62 1.54 -54.31
N ILE A 172 10.73 1.37 -53.00
CA ILE A 172 10.01 0.36 -52.24
C ILE A 172 8.97 1.07 -51.37
N GLU A 173 7.72 0.59 -51.40
CA GLU A 173 6.69 1.08 -50.49
C GLU A 173 6.78 0.39 -49.12
N GLY A 174 6.62 1.18 -48.06
CA GLY A 174 6.57 0.74 -46.68
C GLY A 174 5.47 1.48 -45.91
N ASP A 175 5.44 1.25 -44.59
CA ASP A 175 4.36 1.69 -43.70
C ASP A 175 4.85 2.56 -42.52
N PHE A 176 6.13 2.97 -42.53
CA PHE A 176 6.83 3.63 -41.42
C PHE A 176 7.12 2.73 -40.21
N TRP A 177 6.93 1.42 -40.31
CA TRP A 177 7.17 0.47 -39.23
C TRP A 177 8.32 -0.50 -39.53
N TYR A 178 8.89 -1.08 -38.47
CA TYR A 178 10.07 -1.97 -38.56
C TYR A 178 9.87 -3.14 -39.54
N THR A 179 8.64 -3.66 -39.63
CA THR A 179 8.27 -4.76 -40.52
C THR A 179 8.48 -4.45 -42.00
N SER A 180 8.40 -3.17 -42.40
CA SER A 180 8.67 -2.75 -43.78
C SER A 180 10.14 -2.92 -44.18
N GLY A 181 11.07 -2.96 -43.22
CA GLY A 181 12.48 -3.18 -43.49
C GLY A 181 12.76 -4.57 -44.08
N GLU A 182 12.16 -5.62 -43.51
CA GLU A 182 12.29 -6.98 -44.06
C GLU A 182 11.62 -7.10 -45.43
N GLN A 183 10.43 -6.51 -45.59
CA GLN A 183 9.72 -6.50 -46.87
C GLN A 183 10.56 -5.81 -47.97
N CYS A 184 11.25 -4.72 -47.62
CA CYS A 184 12.17 -4.03 -48.52
C CYS A 184 13.32 -4.93 -48.97
N LEU A 185 13.99 -5.60 -48.03
CA LEU A 185 15.08 -6.50 -48.36
C LEU A 185 14.62 -7.67 -49.23
N LEU A 186 13.47 -8.28 -48.91
CA LEU A 186 12.90 -9.37 -49.69
C LEU A 186 12.54 -8.90 -51.12
N SER A 187 11.98 -7.70 -51.27
CA SER A 187 11.69 -7.11 -52.58
C SER A 187 12.97 -6.92 -53.41
N LEU A 188 14.03 -6.40 -52.80
CA LEU A 188 15.32 -6.20 -53.46
C LEU A 188 16.00 -7.51 -53.85
N ILE A 189 16.01 -8.52 -52.97
CA ILE A 189 16.60 -9.84 -53.28
C ILE A 189 15.81 -10.55 -54.39
N ASN A 190 14.48 -10.48 -54.35
CA ASN A 190 13.62 -11.14 -55.34
C ASN A 190 13.66 -10.46 -56.72
N SER A 191 14.22 -9.25 -56.83
CA SER A 191 14.34 -8.51 -58.09
C SER A 191 15.35 -9.10 -59.09
N ASN A 192 16.11 -10.13 -58.70
CA ASN A 192 17.24 -10.70 -59.48
C ASN A 192 18.34 -9.70 -59.86
N LYS A 193 18.41 -8.55 -59.18
CA LYS A 193 19.48 -7.55 -59.32
C LYS A 193 20.40 -7.57 -58.10
N PRO A 194 21.65 -7.07 -58.22
CA PRO A 194 22.47 -6.83 -57.05
C PRO A 194 21.78 -5.84 -56.10
N LEU A 195 22.05 -6.00 -54.80
CA LEU A 195 21.64 -5.02 -53.79
C LEU A 195 22.23 -3.64 -54.12
N PRO A 196 21.50 -2.55 -53.82
CA PRO A 196 22.02 -1.20 -54.01
C PRO A 196 23.20 -0.92 -53.07
N GLU A 197 24.03 0.06 -53.43
CA GLU A 197 25.16 0.51 -52.62
C GLU A 197 24.69 1.23 -51.34
N ALA A 198 23.52 1.87 -51.40
CA ALA A 198 22.88 2.48 -50.24
C ALA A 198 21.35 2.39 -50.28
N ILE A 199 20.72 2.43 -49.10
CA ILE A 199 19.27 2.53 -48.95
C ILE A 199 18.94 3.71 -48.04
N ILE A 200 18.14 4.64 -48.55
CA ILE A 200 17.55 5.73 -47.77
C ILE A 200 16.14 5.31 -47.36
N CYS A 201 15.87 5.31 -46.06
CA CYS A 201 14.56 5.00 -45.51
C CYS A 201 13.85 6.30 -45.13
N ALA A 202 12.54 6.35 -45.39
CA ALA A 202 11.74 7.52 -45.08
C ALA A 202 11.61 7.77 -43.57
N ASN A 203 11.95 6.83 -42.69
CA ASN A 203 12.13 7.04 -41.24
C ASN A 203 13.12 6.02 -40.64
N ASP A 204 13.53 6.28 -39.40
CA ASP A 204 14.49 5.44 -38.67
C ASP A 204 13.95 4.05 -38.31
N GLN A 205 12.66 3.88 -37.98
CA GLN A 205 12.12 2.55 -37.64
C GLN A 205 12.25 1.55 -38.80
N MET A 206 11.93 1.98 -40.03
CA MET A 206 12.14 1.17 -41.22
C MET A 206 13.62 0.89 -41.47
N ALA A 207 14.49 1.88 -41.22
CA ALA A 207 15.94 1.70 -41.35
C ALA A 207 16.49 0.66 -40.36
N ILE A 208 16.04 0.68 -39.10
CA ILE A 208 16.43 -0.29 -38.08
C ILE A 208 15.96 -1.70 -38.47
N GLY A 209 14.69 -1.83 -38.87
CA GLY A 209 14.14 -3.11 -39.33
C GLY A 209 14.89 -3.67 -40.54
N LEU A 210 15.31 -2.79 -41.46
CA LEU A 210 16.11 -3.16 -42.62
C LEU A 210 17.52 -3.60 -42.24
N CYS A 211 18.20 -2.86 -41.35
CA CYS A 211 19.51 -3.23 -40.83
C CYS A 211 19.50 -4.59 -40.11
N LYS A 212 18.45 -4.88 -39.33
CA LYS A 212 18.24 -6.19 -38.70
C LYS A 212 18.12 -7.28 -39.77
N ALA A 213 17.21 -7.11 -40.73
CA ALA A 213 16.97 -8.09 -41.79
C ALA A 213 18.21 -8.38 -42.65
N LEU A 214 19.05 -7.35 -42.89
CA LEU A 214 20.35 -7.44 -43.57
C LEU A 214 21.37 -8.24 -42.75
N THR A 215 21.51 -7.90 -41.46
CA THR A 215 22.47 -8.54 -40.55
C THR A 215 22.13 -10.02 -40.34
N ASP A 216 20.85 -10.35 -40.15
CA ASP A 216 20.36 -11.73 -39.99
C ASP A 216 20.67 -12.62 -41.21
N ARG A 217 20.86 -12.00 -42.38
CA ARG A 217 21.21 -12.66 -43.65
C ARG A 217 22.70 -12.54 -44.00
N GLY A 218 23.52 -12.03 -43.07
CA GLY A 218 24.98 -11.98 -43.17
C GLY A 218 25.56 -10.76 -43.88
N TYR A 219 24.75 -9.74 -44.19
CA TYR A 219 25.25 -8.47 -44.74
C TYR A 219 25.70 -7.54 -43.61
N ARG A 220 26.81 -6.83 -43.81
CA ARG A 220 27.35 -5.87 -42.83
C ARG A 220 26.96 -4.45 -43.19
N VAL A 221 26.51 -3.70 -42.19
CA VAL A 221 26.27 -2.26 -42.27
C VAL A 221 27.36 -1.58 -41.44
N PRO A 222 28.17 -0.65 -41.98
CA PRO A 222 28.10 -0.07 -43.33
C PRO A 222 28.92 -0.80 -44.42
N GLU A 223 29.71 -1.84 -44.10
CA GLU A 223 30.76 -2.32 -45.01
C GLU A 223 30.27 -2.90 -46.35
N ASP A 224 29.08 -3.50 -46.37
CA ASP A 224 28.48 -4.09 -47.57
C ASP A 224 27.35 -3.22 -48.15
N ILE A 225 26.68 -2.41 -47.31
CA ILE A 225 25.59 -1.52 -47.72
C ILE A 225 25.42 -0.34 -46.75
N LEU A 226 25.27 0.87 -47.27
CA LEU A 226 25.06 2.06 -46.47
C LEU A 226 23.57 2.28 -46.19
N ILE A 227 23.23 2.65 -44.96
CA ILE A 227 21.84 2.89 -44.56
C ILE A 227 21.68 4.29 -43.98
N VAL A 228 20.66 5.01 -44.45
CA VAL A 228 20.26 6.33 -43.96
C VAL A 228 18.79 6.28 -43.55
N GLY A 229 18.46 6.82 -42.39
CA GLY A 229 17.09 6.98 -41.90
C GLY A 229 16.62 8.43 -41.93
N ALA A 230 15.51 8.67 -41.23
CA ALA A 230 14.93 9.99 -41.00
C ALA A 230 14.41 10.10 -39.56
N ASP A 231 14.45 11.31 -39.00
CA ASP A 231 13.92 11.70 -37.67
C ASP A 231 14.90 11.55 -36.49
N SER A 232 15.99 10.78 -36.64
CA SER A 232 17.06 10.62 -35.65
C SER A 232 16.54 10.20 -34.28
N ILE A 233 15.74 9.14 -34.22
CA ILE A 233 15.23 8.59 -32.96
C ILE A 233 16.37 8.00 -32.13
N ILE A 234 16.20 7.97 -30.79
CA ILE A 234 17.23 7.48 -29.86
C ILE A 234 17.67 6.05 -30.22
N GLU A 235 16.75 5.18 -30.61
CA GLU A 235 17.05 3.79 -31.01
C GLU A 235 18.02 3.74 -32.20
N GLY A 236 17.84 4.63 -33.19
CA GLY A 236 18.77 4.77 -34.31
C GLY A 236 20.14 5.22 -33.83
N GLN A 237 20.18 6.17 -32.90
CA GLN A 237 21.43 6.73 -32.36
C GLN A 237 22.22 5.72 -31.49
N THR A 238 21.55 4.83 -30.78
CA THR A 238 22.15 3.81 -29.88
C THR A 238 22.25 2.42 -30.51
N SER A 239 21.90 2.28 -31.79
CA SER A 239 22.04 1.03 -32.56
C SER A 239 23.49 0.50 -32.57
N PRO A 240 23.71 -0.79 -32.88
CA PRO A 240 25.07 -1.39 -32.95
C PRO A 240 26.01 -0.61 -33.87
N ARG A 241 25.44 0.00 -34.91
CA ARG A 241 26.03 1.12 -35.64
C ARG A 241 25.06 2.27 -35.58
N SER A 242 25.51 3.42 -35.09
CA SER A 242 24.64 4.59 -35.00
C SER A 242 24.10 4.99 -36.37
N LEU A 243 22.80 5.24 -36.45
CA LEU A 243 22.13 5.51 -37.71
C LEU A 243 22.39 6.95 -38.18
N THR A 244 22.70 7.10 -39.47
CA THR A 244 22.77 8.40 -40.16
C THR A 244 21.37 8.86 -40.47
N SER A 245 21.01 10.05 -39.98
CA SER A 245 19.63 10.55 -40.01
C SER A 245 19.62 12.08 -39.86
N TYR A 246 18.46 12.68 -39.61
CA TYR A 246 18.36 14.11 -39.29
C TYR A 246 17.45 14.35 -38.09
N LEU A 247 17.83 15.33 -37.27
CA LEU A 247 17.05 15.76 -36.12
C LEU A 247 16.03 16.83 -36.56
N SER A 248 14.75 16.49 -36.44
CA SER A 248 13.62 17.39 -36.68
C SER A 248 13.53 18.49 -35.59
N PRO A 249 13.25 19.77 -35.93
CA PRO A 249 13.10 20.89 -34.97
C PRO A 249 11.73 20.88 -34.26
N ALA A 250 11.43 19.78 -33.56
CA ALA A 250 10.12 19.54 -32.94
C ALA A 250 9.80 20.52 -31.81
N SER A 251 10.80 20.88 -30.99
CA SER A 251 10.61 21.80 -29.85
C SER A 251 10.30 23.22 -30.32
N GLU A 252 11.00 23.68 -31.35
CA GLU A 252 10.75 24.96 -31.99
C GLU A 252 9.36 25.01 -32.64
N LEU A 253 8.91 23.90 -33.23
CA LEU A 253 7.55 23.78 -33.80
C LEU A 253 6.47 23.82 -32.70
N GLY A 254 6.74 23.21 -31.54
CA GLY A 254 5.89 23.28 -30.36
C GLY A 254 5.67 24.70 -29.87
N ALA A 255 6.77 25.45 -29.66
CA ALA A 255 6.70 26.86 -29.26
C ALA A 255 5.97 27.72 -30.32
N PHE A 256 6.33 27.54 -31.59
CA PHE A 256 5.70 28.25 -32.71
C PHE A 256 4.18 27.98 -32.81
N SER A 257 3.72 26.80 -32.39
CA SER A 257 2.29 26.46 -32.39
C SER A 257 1.50 27.31 -31.39
N VAL A 258 2.08 27.67 -30.24
CA VAL A 258 1.49 28.61 -29.28
C VAL A 258 1.38 30.01 -29.88
N GLU A 259 2.43 30.49 -30.55
CA GLU A 259 2.39 31.77 -31.28
C GLU A 259 1.28 31.79 -32.34
N CYS A 260 1.14 30.69 -33.09
CA CYS A 260 0.11 30.54 -34.11
C CYS A 260 -1.31 30.64 -33.52
N LEU A 261 -1.56 30.09 -32.33
CA LEU A 261 -2.84 30.25 -31.65
C LEU A 261 -3.14 31.72 -31.32
N PHE A 262 -2.13 32.49 -30.89
CA PHE A 262 -2.28 33.93 -30.68
C PHE A 262 -2.51 34.70 -31.97
N ASP A 263 -1.80 34.36 -33.04
CA ASP A 263 -2.00 34.95 -34.37
C ASP A 263 -3.42 34.65 -34.89
N LEU A 264 -3.91 33.42 -34.74
CA LEU A 264 -5.29 33.04 -35.07
C LEU A 264 -6.32 33.80 -34.23
N LYS A 265 -6.10 33.93 -32.92
CA LYS A 265 -6.96 34.73 -32.01
C LYS A 265 -7.02 36.19 -32.45
N ALA A 266 -5.90 36.74 -32.90
CA ALA A 266 -5.77 38.10 -33.40
C ALA A 266 -6.19 38.26 -34.87
N LYS A 267 -6.65 37.19 -35.54
CA LYS A 267 -7.01 37.15 -36.97
C LYS A 267 -5.88 37.60 -37.91
N ARG A 268 -4.62 37.28 -37.54
CA ARG A 268 -3.42 37.53 -38.37
C ARG A 268 -3.19 36.38 -39.35
N LEU A 269 -2.45 36.65 -40.42
CA LEU A 269 -1.98 35.62 -41.35
C LEU A 269 -0.95 34.72 -40.65
N LEU A 270 -1.13 33.41 -40.77
CA LEU A 270 -0.17 32.43 -40.24
C LEU A 270 1.14 32.51 -41.00
N ARG A 271 2.24 32.60 -40.24
CA ARG A 271 3.60 32.50 -40.77
C ARG A 271 3.90 31.04 -41.15
N LYS A 272 4.81 30.83 -42.11
CA LYS A 272 5.38 29.49 -42.34
C LYS A 272 6.40 29.19 -41.24
N PHE A 273 6.46 27.95 -40.80
CA PHE A 273 7.49 27.50 -39.88
C PHE A 273 8.84 27.39 -40.61
N GLU A 274 9.88 28.02 -40.06
CA GLU A 274 11.24 28.09 -40.65
C GLU A 274 12.31 27.39 -39.79
N GLY A 275 11.92 26.44 -38.93
CA GLY A 275 12.86 25.69 -38.10
C GLY A 275 13.89 24.92 -38.93
N LYS A 276 15.16 24.90 -38.50
CA LYS A 276 16.25 24.22 -39.20
C LYS A 276 16.46 22.81 -38.68
N SER A 277 16.22 21.81 -39.53
CA SER A 277 16.61 20.42 -39.28
C SER A 277 18.14 20.26 -39.28
N ARG A 278 18.66 19.37 -38.44
CA ARG A 278 20.11 19.14 -38.30
C ARG A 278 20.47 17.72 -38.75
N ALA A 279 21.19 17.58 -39.86
CA ALA A 279 21.73 16.28 -40.28
C ALA A 279 22.77 15.74 -39.27
N LEU A 280 22.61 14.48 -38.90
CA LEU A 280 23.49 13.74 -38.00
C LEU A 280 24.10 12.55 -38.74
N PHE A 281 25.43 12.48 -38.79
CA PHE A 281 26.13 11.45 -39.55
C PHE A 281 26.64 10.36 -38.61
N GLY A 282 25.95 9.21 -38.63
CA GLY A 282 26.28 8.03 -37.84
C GLY A 282 27.18 7.04 -38.59
N GLU A 283 27.48 5.93 -37.93
CA GLU A 283 28.30 4.83 -38.45
C GLU A 283 27.62 4.07 -39.60
N SER A 284 26.28 4.12 -39.74
CA SER A 284 25.55 3.37 -40.77
C SER A 284 25.80 3.82 -42.20
N CYS A 285 26.35 5.03 -42.40
CA CYS A 285 26.85 5.49 -43.70
C CYS A 285 28.38 5.44 -43.81
N GLY A 286 29.08 4.94 -42.79
CA GLY A 286 30.54 4.93 -42.72
C GLY A 286 31.17 6.18 -42.08
N CYS A 287 30.37 7.14 -41.59
CA CYS A 287 30.89 8.32 -40.87
C CYS A 287 31.13 8.03 -39.38
N PHE A 288 32.18 8.61 -38.79
CA PHE A 288 32.50 8.44 -37.36
C PHE A 288 31.72 9.45 -36.47
N ASN A 289 30.40 9.26 -36.32
CA ASN A 289 29.56 10.00 -35.37
C ASN A 289 29.67 11.54 -35.44
N LYS A 290 29.76 12.10 -36.65
CA LYS A 290 29.88 13.55 -36.84
C LYS A 290 28.54 14.21 -36.47
N ASN A 291 28.58 15.08 -35.46
CA ASN A 291 27.42 15.79 -34.88
C ASN A 291 26.42 14.91 -34.10
N MET A 292 26.70 13.61 -33.90
CA MET A 292 25.85 12.74 -33.08
C MET A 292 26.01 13.06 -31.59
N PRO A 293 24.93 13.07 -30.79
CA PRO A 293 25.03 13.16 -29.34
C PRO A 293 25.76 11.93 -28.76
N THR A 294 26.59 12.15 -27.76
CA THR A 294 27.33 11.08 -27.07
C THR A 294 26.43 10.40 -26.04
N TYR A 295 26.06 9.13 -26.28
CA TYR A 295 25.36 8.30 -25.30
C TYR A 295 26.32 7.26 -24.70
N ASN A 296 26.17 6.98 -23.40
CA ASN A 296 26.97 5.96 -22.70
C ASN A 296 26.53 4.51 -23.00
N LEU A 297 25.46 4.33 -23.78
CA LEU A 297 24.83 3.04 -24.05
C LEU A 297 24.80 2.80 -25.56
N LYS A 298 25.41 1.70 -26.00
CA LYS A 298 25.39 1.21 -27.38
C LYS A 298 24.85 -0.21 -27.36
N ARG A 299 23.84 -0.50 -28.18
CA ARG A 299 23.21 -1.84 -28.25
C ARG A 299 24.15 -2.82 -28.95
N ASP A 300 24.13 -4.08 -28.52
CA ASP A 300 24.93 -5.15 -29.13
C ASP A 300 24.29 -5.71 -30.41
N GLU A 301 22.95 -5.68 -30.49
CA GLU A 301 22.18 -6.15 -31.65
C GLU A 301 21.19 -5.07 -32.14
N TRP A 302 20.73 -5.20 -33.40
CA TRP A 302 19.77 -4.26 -33.98
C TRP A 302 18.36 -4.41 -33.37
N ASP A 303 18.12 -5.51 -32.65
CA ASP A 303 16.82 -5.83 -32.05
C ASP A 303 16.41 -4.83 -30.96
N THR A 304 15.11 -4.61 -30.86
CA THR A 304 14.51 -3.57 -30.01
C THR A 304 14.01 -4.08 -28.65
N ASP A 305 14.08 -5.40 -28.40
CA ASP A 305 13.53 -6.04 -27.19
C ASP A 305 14.35 -5.86 -25.91
N ILE A 306 15.24 -4.87 -25.86
CA ILE A 306 16.04 -4.57 -24.68
C ILE A 306 15.37 -3.45 -23.88
N SER A 307 14.30 -3.78 -23.15
CA SER A 307 13.93 -3.00 -21.97
C SER A 307 14.69 -3.57 -20.77
N SER A 308 15.68 -2.80 -20.31
CA SER A 308 16.68 -3.10 -19.29
C SER A 308 16.20 -4.02 -18.15
N GLU A 309 16.84 -5.19 -18.07
CA GLU A 309 16.80 -6.16 -16.97
C GLU A 309 17.23 -5.49 -15.65
N GLY A 310 16.22 -5.09 -14.87
CA GLY A 310 16.40 -4.49 -13.55
C GLY A 310 15.11 -3.93 -12.96
N PHE A 311 14.14 -3.54 -13.82
CA PHE A 311 12.90 -2.89 -13.39
C PHE A 311 11.64 -3.78 -13.45
N GLU A 312 11.67 -4.91 -14.17
CA GLU A 312 10.49 -5.81 -14.29
C GLU A 312 10.03 -6.38 -12.95
N SER A 313 10.92 -6.54 -11.97
CA SER A 313 10.56 -7.15 -10.68
C SER A 313 9.51 -6.37 -9.90
N VAL A 314 9.49 -5.03 -9.96
CA VAL A 314 8.57 -4.20 -9.16
C VAL A 314 7.21 -4.06 -9.84
N ASN A 315 7.20 -3.95 -11.18
CA ASN A 315 5.96 -3.96 -11.96
C ASN A 315 5.25 -5.31 -11.86
N ASN A 316 6.00 -6.42 -11.84
CA ASN A 316 5.44 -7.74 -11.62
C ASN A 316 4.79 -7.83 -10.24
N THR A 317 5.44 -7.32 -9.18
CA THR A 317 4.84 -7.30 -7.84
C THR A 317 3.61 -6.39 -7.75
N MET A 318 3.61 -5.22 -8.40
CA MET A 318 2.41 -4.38 -8.47
C MET A 318 1.28 -5.14 -9.17
N PHE A 319 1.55 -5.75 -10.32
CA PHE A 319 0.54 -6.50 -11.06
C PHE A 319 0.01 -7.68 -10.26
N GLU A 320 0.88 -8.52 -9.68
CA GLU A 320 0.51 -9.61 -8.78
C GLU A 320 -0.38 -9.12 -7.62
N ASN A 321 0.01 -8.02 -6.97
CA ASN A 321 -0.77 -7.45 -5.88
C ASN A 321 -2.13 -6.92 -6.35
N LEU A 322 -2.21 -6.31 -7.54
CA LEU A 322 -3.48 -5.87 -8.13
C LEU A 322 -4.39 -7.05 -8.51
N LEU A 323 -3.82 -8.18 -8.93
CA LEU A 323 -4.57 -9.41 -9.26
C LEU A 323 -5.15 -10.11 -8.02
N LEU A 324 -4.53 -9.92 -6.85
CA LEU A 324 -5.00 -10.50 -5.59
C LEU A 324 -6.22 -9.78 -5.01
N GLN A 325 -6.52 -8.56 -5.47
CA GLN A 325 -7.60 -7.77 -4.91
C GLN A 325 -8.98 -8.29 -5.33
N THR A 326 -9.90 -8.38 -4.37
CA THR A 326 -11.28 -8.88 -4.57
C THR A 326 -12.34 -7.78 -4.45
N ASN A 327 -11.95 -6.55 -4.07
CA ASN A 327 -12.84 -5.40 -4.03
C ASN A 327 -12.14 -4.12 -4.54
N ILE A 328 -12.96 -3.13 -4.89
CA ILE A 328 -12.51 -1.90 -5.54
C ILE A 328 -11.72 -0.97 -4.60
N ASN A 329 -12.02 -0.96 -3.30
CA ASN A 329 -11.34 -0.08 -2.34
C ASN A 329 -9.89 -0.52 -2.10
N ASP A 330 -9.67 -1.83 -1.94
CA ASP A 330 -8.31 -2.37 -1.79
C ASP A 330 -7.53 -2.28 -3.09
N TYR A 331 -8.23 -2.41 -4.22
CA TYR A 331 -7.66 -2.18 -5.54
C TYR A 331 -7.11 -0.76 -5.70
N ILE A 332 -7.92 0.29 -5.47
CA ILE A 332 -7.45 1.67 -5.61
C ILE A 332 -6.38 2.03 -4.56
N SER A 333 -6.44 1.42 -3.38
CA SER A 333 -5.41 1.58 -2.33
C SER A 333 -4.08 0.99 -2.77
N SER A 334 -4.13 -0.20 -3.38
CA SER A 334 -2.95 -0.83 -3.99
C SER A 334 -2.36 0.06 -5.08
N VAL A 335 -3.18 0.58 -6.00
CA VAL A 335 -2.72 1.52 -7.03
C VAL A 335 -2.06 2.77 -6.41
N TYR A 336 -2.67 3.37 -5.39
CA TYR A 336 -2.11 4.53 -4.69
C TYR A 336 -0.76 4.23 -4.04
N SER A 337 -0.58 3.04 -3.45
CA SER A 337 0.69 2.64 -2.83
C SER A 337 1.87 2.61 -3.83
N TYR A 338 1.58 2.50 -5.13
CA TYR A 338 2.55 2.53 -6.21
C TYR A 338 2.65 3.89 -6.93
N ALA A 339 1.80 4.87 -6.60
CA ALA A 339 1.76 6.17 -7.30
C ALA A 339 3.07 6.97 -7.15
N TYR A 340 3.81 6.80 -6.05
CA TYR A 340 5.14 7.43 -5.84
C TYR A 340 6.18 7.02 -6.89
N GLN A 341 5.96 5.90 -7.59
CA GLN A 341 6.86 5.42 -8.64
C GLN A 341 6.77 6.24 -9.93
N ILE A 342 5.73 7.07 -10.07
CA ILE A 342 5.57 7.98 -11.20
C ILE A 342 6.60 9.10 -11.05
N LYS A 343 7.80 8.86 -11.58
CA LYS A 343 8.96 9.75 -11.44
C LYS A 343 8.63 11.16 -11.92
N ASP A 344 9.10 12.13 -11.15
CA ASP A 344 9.03 13.57 -11.42
C ASP A 344 7.65 14.21 -11.49
N ALA A 345 6.56 13.44 -11.42
CA ALA A 345 5.22 13.97 -11.34
C ALA A 345 5.03 14.75 -10.03
N ASP A 346 4.41 15.92 -10.14
CA ASP A 346 4.04 16.72 -8.98
C ASP A 346 2.69 16.26 -8.41
N CYS A 347 1.80 15.77 -9.29
CA CYS A 347 0.55 15.13 -8.90
C CYS A 347 0.15 13.97 -9.83
N PHE A 348 -0.63 13.04 -9.28
CA PHE A 348 -1.29 11.95 -9.99
C PHE A 348 -2.74 11.82 -9.50
N HIS A 349 -3.67 11.60 -10.42
CA HIS A 349 -5.08 11.41 -10.12
C HIS A 349 -5.61 10.19 -10.87
N LEU A 350 -6.46 9.41 -10.22
CA LEU A 350 -7.23 8.35 -10.86
C LEU A 350 -8.72 8.69 -10.72
N CYS A 351 -9.41 8.82 -11.84
CA CYS A 351 -10.84 9.15 -11.89
C CYS A 351 -11.60 7.98 -12.48
N LEU A 352 -12.49 7.35 -11.71
CA LEU A 352 -13.16 6.10 -12.09
C LEU A 352 -14.65 6.33 -12.36
N VAL A 353 -15.24 5.45 -13.18
CA VAL A 353 -16.69 5.45 -13.40
C VAL A 353 -17.43 5.04 -12.12
N SER A 354 -18.51 5.73 -11.79
CA SER A 354 -19.23 5.55 -10.53
C SER A 354 -19.89 4.17 -10.36
N SER A 355 -20.14 3.44 -11.46
CA SER A 355 -20.69 2.09 -11.40
C SER A 355 -19.74 1.07 -10.74
N LEU A 356 -18.43 1.32 -10.75
CA LEU A 356 -17.43 0.46 -10.09
C LEU A 356 -17.63 0.36 -8.57
N LYS A 357 -18.33 1.31 -7.93
CA LYS A 357 -18.70 1.23 -6.51
C LYS A 357 -19.54 -0.02 -6.19
N TYR A 358 -20.28 -0.52 -7.17
CA TYR A 358 -21.28 -1.58 -6.99
C TYR A 358 -20.81 -2.96 -7.46
N LEU A 359 -19.50 -3.13 -7.70
CA LEU A 359 -18.89 -4.36 -8.24
C LEU A 359 -19.36 -5.66 -7.57
N ASN A 360 -19.69 -5.61 -6.28
CA ASN A 360 -20.08 -6.77 -5.48
C ASN A 360 -21.58 -6.84 -5.14
N GLN A 361 -22.42 -5.97 -5.71
CA GLN A 361 -23.84 -5.86 -5.31
C GLN A 361 -24.83 -6.21 -6.43
N ASN A 362 -24.47 -6.04 -7.71
CA ASN A 362 -25.34 -6.31 -8.87
C ASN A 362 -24.50 -6.46 -10.17
N GLU A 363 -25.14 -6.81 -11.29
CA GLU A 363 -24.47 -6.83 -12.60
C GLU A 363 -24.03 -5.41 -12.95
N VAL A 364 -22.73 -5.14 -12.77
CA VAL A 364 -22.20 -3.79 -12.94
C VAL A 364 -22.09 -3.45 -14.41
N TYR A 365 -22.91 -2.50 -14.83
CA TYR A 365 -22.77 -1.86 -16.13
C TYR A 365 -21.49 -1.03 -16.13
N ILE A 366 -20.47 -1.52 -16.85
CA ILE A 366 -19.30 -0.74 -17.23
C ILE A 366 -19.59 -0.11 -18.58
N PRO A 367 -19.57 1.23 -18.70
CA PRO A 367 -19.82 1.89 -19.97
C PRO A 367 -18.88 1.39 -21.05
N LYS A 368 -19.40 1.28 -22.26
CA LYS A 368 -18.55 1.19 -23.44
C LYS A 368 -17.81 2.51 -23.64
N ASN A 369 -16.72 2.46 -24.39
CA ASN A 369 -15.92 3.62 -24.79
C ASN A 369 -16.66 4.50 -25.83
N GLU A 370 -17.83 5.02 -25.46
CA GLU A 370 -18.68 5.94 -26.22
C GLU A 370 -18.77 7.32 -25.53
N GLY A 371 -17.80 7.64 -24.68
CA GLY A 371 -17.80 8.79 -23.78
C GLY A 371 -17.81 8.42 -22.30
N TYR A 372 -17.63 9.42 -21.46
CA TYR A 372 -17.64 9.27 -20.00
C TYR A 372 -19.04 9.53 -19.42
N PRO A 373 -19.45 8.83 -18.33
CA PRO A 373 -20.72 9.09 -17.68
C PRO A 373 -20.79 10.53 -17.14
N LYS A 374 -21.97 11.05 -16.80
CA LYS A 374 -22.12 12.43 -16.29
C LYS A 374 -21.34 12.71 -14.99
N LYS A 375 -21.21 11.69 -14.14
CA LYS A 375 -20.51 11.77 -12.86
C LYS A 375 -19.36 10.77 -12.79
N MET A 376 -18.22 11.25 -12.33
CA MET A 376 -17.01 10.46 -12.08
C MET A 376 -16.71 10.42 -10.58
N VAL A 377 -15.88 9.47 -10.19
CA VAL A 377 -15.34 9.31 -8.83
C VAL A 377 -13.89 9.79 -8.84
N HIS A 378 -13.49 10.68 -7.92
CA HIS A 378 -12.09 11.08 -7.73
C HIS A 378 -11.38 10.04 -6.87
N ALA A 379 -11.15 8.87 -7.45
CA ALA A 379 -10.70 7.68 -6.72
C ALA A 379 -9.35 7.84 -6.03
N ILE A 380 -8.40 8.49 -6.70
CA ILE A 380 -7.06 8.76 -6.16
C ILE A 380 -6.68 10.21 -6.43
N ARG A 381 -6.13 10.87 -5.40
CA ARG A 381 -5.36 12.12 -5.48
C ARG A 381 -4.03 11.88 -4.78
N TYR A 382 -2.95 11.97 -5.54
CA TYR A 382 -1.59 11.86 -5.05
C TYR A 382 -0.84 13.14 -5.40
N ASN A 383 -0.23 13.77 -4.41
CA ASN A 383 0.64 14.93 -4.55
C ASN A 383 2.01 14.59 -3.95
N ARG A 384 3.09 14.95 -4.65
CA ARG A 384 4.46 14.62 -4.24
C ARG A 384 4.87 15.26 -2.90
N ASN A 385 4.26 16.39 -2.54
CA ASN A 385 4.51 17.08 -1.28
C ASN A 385 3.64 16.54 -0.12
N ASN A 386 2.87 15.46 -0.34
CA ASN A 386 1.97 14.82 0.62
C ASN A 386 0.87 15.72 1.23
N LEU A 387 0.65 16.90 0.66
CA LEU A 387 -0.46 17.77 1.01
C LEU A 387 -1.70 17.30 0.24
N ASP A 388 -2.80 17.03 0.95
CA ASP A 388 -4.12 16.76 0.37
C ASP A 388 -4.20 15.47 -0.49
N ASN A 389 -3.54 14.38 -0.08
CA ASN A 389 -3.71 13.09 -0.75
C ASN A 389 -5.07 12.45 -0.39
N LEU A 390 -5.70 11.77 -1.35
CA LEU A 390 -6.99 11.12 -1.22
C LEU A 390 -6.96 9.72 -1.84
N VAL A 391 -7.58 8.76 -1.16
CA VAL A 391 -7.99 7.48 -1.74
C VAL A 391 -9.41 7.23 -1.27
N SER A 392 -10.39 7.32 -2.17
CA SER A 392 -11.80 7.20 -1.80
C SER A 392 -12.66 6.83 -2.98
N MET A 393 -13.56 5.86 -2.81
CA MET A 393 -14.62 5.64 -3.78
C MET A 393 -15.82 6.56 -3.57
N ASP A 394 -15.83 7.45 -2.58
CA ASP A 394 -16.99 8.27 -2.23
C ASP A 394 -16.97 9.68 -2.82
N ASP A 395 -15.78 10.22 -3.12
CA ASP A 395 -15.65 11.55 -3.70
C ASP A 395 -16.10 11.55 -5.17
N THR A 396 -17.12 12.36 -5.51
CA THR A 396 -17.70 12.39 -6.87
C THR A 396 -17.82 13.80 -7.40
N PHE A 397 -17.61 13.96 -8.71
CA PHE A 397 -17.67 15.25 -9.40
C PHE A 397 -18.33 15.13 -10.79
N GLU A 398 -18.76 16.25 -11.36
CA GLU A 398 -19.34 16.29 -12.70
C GLU A 398 -18.23 16.19 -13.77
N THR A 399 -18.40 15.31 -14.74
CA THR A 399 -17.39 15.04 -15.78
C THR A 399 -17.00 16.27 -16.60
N SER A 400 -17.91 17.24 -16.73
CA SER A 400 -17.62 18.54 -17.36
C SER A 400 -16.52 19.34 -16.66
N GLU A 401 -16.24 19.05 -15.39
CA GLU A 401 -15.12 19.65 -14.65
C GLU A 401 -13.77 19.06 -15.09
N MET A 402 -13.76 17.86 -15.67
CA MET A 402 -12.59 17.05 -16.05
C MET A 402 -11.68 16.65 -14.87
N LEU A 403 -11.35 17.56 -13.97
CA LEU A 403 -10.57 17.30 -12.76
C LEU A 403 -10.81 18.44 -11.75
N PRO A 404 -11.36 18.19 -10.54
CA PRO A 404 -11.62 19.25 -9.56
C PRO A 404 -10.37 20.10 -9.20
N ASP A 405 -9.22 19.45 -9.04
CA ASP A 405 -7.94 20.10 -8.66
C ASP A 405 -7.44 21.12 -9.68
N ILE A 406 -7.92 21.09 -10.93
CA ILE A 406 -7.50 22.03 -11.97
C ILE A 406 -8.09 23.44 -11.76
N TYR A 407 -9.12 23.56 -10.92
CA TYR A 407 -9.75 24.84 -10.55
C TYR A 407 -9.09 25.50 -9.34
N VAL A 408 -8.29 24.76 -8.58
CA VAL A 408 -7.55 25.30 -7.44
C VAL A 408 -6.51 26.30 -7.96
N ARG A 409 -6.49 27.51 -7.40
CA ARG A 409 -5.55 28.55 -7.81
C ARG A 409 -4.13 28.14 -7.40
N LYS A 410 -3.24 28.02 -8.38
CA LYS A 410 -1.81 27.70 -8.18
C LYS A 410 -0.95 28.88 -8.61
N ASP A 411 0.20 29.07 -7.96
CA ASP A 411 1.10 30.20 -8.25
C ASP A 411 1.87 30.00 -9.57
N GLU A 412 2.24 28.76 -9.87
CA GLU A 412 3.03 28.35 -11.04
C GLU A 412 2.18 27.58 -12.07
N PRO A 413 2.46 27.68 -13.39
CA PRO A 413 1.72 26.98 -14.44
C PRO A 413 1.95 25.46 -14.40
N TYR A 414 0.94 24.70 -14.83
CA TYR A 414 0.97 23.24 -14.87
C TYR A 414 0.76 22.71 -16.28
N ILE A 415 1.39 21.57 -16.57
CA ILE A 415 0.99 20.69 -17.66
C ILE A 415 0.37 19.41 -17.08
N TYR A 416 -0.85 19.09 -17.51
CA TYR A 416 -1.61 17.91 -17.10
C TYR A 416 -1.79 16.97 -18.29
N TYR A 417 -1.52 15.69 -18.11
CA TYR A 417 -1.76 14.65 -19.10
C TYR A 417 -2.96 13.81 -18.68
N PHE A 418 -4.01 13.82 -19.50
CA PHE A 418 -5.21 13.01 -19.34
C PHE A 418 -5.05 11.74 -20.19
N ASN A 419 -5.15 10.58 -19.54
CA ASN A 419 -4.92 9.27 -20.12
C ASN A 419 -6.10 8.34 -19.86
N PRO A 420 -6.54 7.54 -20.84
CA PRO A 420 -7.67 6.63 -20.66
C PRO A 420 -7.30 5.47 -19.72
N VAL A 421 -8.28 4.99 -18.93
CA VAL A 421 -8.18 3.76 -18.15
C VAL A 421 -9.25 2.81 -18.67
N PHE A 422 -8.83 1.80 -19.45
CA PHE A 422 -9.73 1.03 -20.30
C PHE A 422 -9.22 -0.38 -20.56
N PHE A 423 -10.13 -1.29 -20.90
CA PHE A 423 -9.76 -2.62 -21.40
C PHE A 423 -10.62 -2.98 -22.61
N GLU A 424 -10.00 -3.11 -23.78
CA GLU A 424 -10.69 -3.23 -25.07
C GLU A 424 -11.72 -2.10 -25.25
N ASP A 425 -13.01 -2.41 -25.37
CA ASP A 425 -14.10 -1.46 -25.56
C ASP A 425 -14.76 -0.96 -24.25
N ARG A 426 -14.22 -1.33 -23.07
CA ARG A 426 -14.75 -0.94 -21.76
C ARG A 426 -14.03 0.27 -21.16
N CYS A 427 -14.80 1.23 -20.67
CA CYS A 427 -14.33 2.44 -20.01
C CYS A 427 -14.35 2.27 -18.48
N PHE A 428 -13.19 2.20 -17.83
CA PHE A 428 -13.11 2.23 -16.36
C PHE A 428 -12.92 3.65 -15.83
N GLY A 429 -12.39 4.56 -16.64
CA GLY A 429 -12.20 5.96 -16.28
C GLY A 429 -11.03 6.59 -17.00
N TYR A 430 -10.34 7.50 -16.33
CA TYR A 430 -9.13 8.15 -16.82
C TYR A 430 -8.19 8.48 -15.66
N ALA A 431 -6.90 8.57 -15.98
CA ALA A 431 -5.87 9.02 -15.07
C ALA A 431 -5.35 10.38 -15.51
N VAL A 432 -4.86 11.17 -14.55
CA VAL A 432 -4.22 12.45 -14.82
C VAL A 432 -2.87 12.52 -14.13
N VAL A 433 -1.81 12.87 -14.84
CA VAL A 433 -0.49 13.17 -14.25
C VAL A 433 -0.11 14.62 -14.54
N GLY A 434 0.36 15.34 -13.52
CA GLY A 434 0.65 16.77 -13.59
C GLY A 434 2.09 17.11 -13.26
N PHE A 435 2.66 18.08 -13.99
CA PHE A 435 3.99 18.64 -13.76
C PHE A 435 3.91 20.17 -13.59
N CYS A 436 4.44 20.66 -12.48
CA CYS A 436 4.45 22.07 -12.08
C CYS A 436 5.69 22.76 -12.65
N ASN A 437 5.49 23.77 -13.51
CA ASN A 437 6.55 24.57 -14.15
C ASN A 437 7.72 23.72 -14.70
N LYS A 438 7.41 22.53 -15.18
CA LYS A 438 8.33 21.59 -15.81
C LYS A 438 7.75 21.22 -17.17
N PRO A 439 8.23 21.83 -18.26
CA PRO A 439 7.79 21.46 -19.60
C PRO A 439 8.39 20.10 -19.95
N LYS A 440 7.70 19.02 -19.56
CA LYS A 440 8.10 17.62 -19.77
C LYS A 440 6.89 16.73 -20.03
N THR A 441 7.14 15.56 -20.63
CA THR A 441 6.16 14.47 -20.76
C THR A 441 6.35 13.38 -19.70
N TYR A 442 5.34 12.54 -19.54
CA TYR A 442 5.52 11.24 -18.91
C TYR A 442 6.37 10.32 -19.83
N ASP A 443 6.88 9.22 -19.26
CA ASP A 443 7.71 8.24 -19.96
C ASP A 443 6.96 6.92 -20.24
N GLU A 444 7.64 5.98 -20.89
CA GLU A 444 7.07 4.66 -21.19
C GLU A 444 6.69 3.88 -19.93
N ASN A 445 7.37 4.13 -18.81
CA ASN A 445 7.11 3.44 -17.54
C ASN A 445 5.72 3.80 -17.02
N TYR A 446 5.37 5.09 -17.03
CA TYR A 446 4.03 5.53 -16.66
C TYR A 446 2.95 4.89 -17.54
N ARG A 447 3.18 4.80 -18.87
CA ARG A 447 2.24 4.14 -19.79
C ARG A 447 2.04 2.66 -19.43
N ARG A 448 3.13 1.92 -19.19
CA ARG A 448 3.04 0.51 -18.76
C ARG A 448 2.30 0.39 -17.42
N TRP A 449 2.57 1.29 -16.48
CA TRP A 449 1.93 1.35 -15.17
C TRP A 449 0.40 1.52 -15.28
N ILE A 450 -0.10 2.46 -16.08
CA ILE A 450 -1.56 2.63 -16.29
C ILE A 450 -2.19 1.43 -17.00
N ASN A 451 -1.47 0.77 -17.91
CA ASN A 451 -1.96 -0.46 -18.53
C ASN A 451 -2.14 -1.59 -17.51
N LEU A 452 -1.24 -1.71 -16.51
CA LEU A 452 -1.40 -2.68 -15.41
C LEU A 452 -2.63 -2.33 -14.55
N VAL A 453 -2.85 -1.05 -14.25
CA VAL A 453 -4.07 -0.59 -13.56
C VAL A 453 -5.32 -0.93 -14.36
N SER A 454 -5.29 -0.75 -15.68
CA SER A 454 -6.44 -1.05 -16.51
C SER A 454 -6.72 -2.56 -16.60
N GLY A 455 -5.67 -3.38 -16.72
CA GLY A 455 -5.77 -4.85 -16.73
C GLY A 455 -6.26 -5.42 -15.40
N GLY A 456 -5.76 -4.89 -14.27
CA GLY A 456 -6.19 -5.33 -12.95
C GLY A 456 -7.68 -5.04 -12.67
N LEU A 457 -8.20 -3.89 -13.12
CA LEU A 457 -9.64 -3.58 -13.01
C LEU A 457 -10.52 -4.58 -13.79
N GLU A 458 -10.08 -5.03 -14.97
CA GLU A 458 -10.81 -6.06 -15.72
C GLU A 458 -10.77 -7.41 -15.01
N VAL A 459 -9.65 -7.77 -14.38
CA VAL A 459 -9.55 -9.01 -13.58
C VAL A 459 -10.46 -8.95 -12.37
N LEU A 460 -10.44 -7.86 -11.62
CA LEU A 460 -11.33 -7.62 -10.49
C LEU A 460 -12.81 -7.77 -10.92
N ARG A 461 -13.20 -7.11 -12.00
CA ARG A 461 -14.56 -7.19 -12.57
C ARG A 461 -14.95 -8.63 -12.93
N ARG A 462 -14.04 -9.38 -13.59
CA ARG A 462 -14.28 -10.79 -13.95
C ARG A 462 -14.49 -11.65 -12.71
N HIS A 463 -13.71 -11.43 -11.66
CA HIS A 463 -13.84 -12.15 -10.40
C HIS A 463 -15.22 -11.93 -9.79
N SER A 464 -15.62 -10.66 -9.57
CA SER A 464 -16.94 -10.32 -9.03
C SER A 464 -18.09 -10.89 -9.88
N THR A 465 -17.98 -10.81 -11.22
CA THR A 465 -19.00 -11.38 -12.12
C THR A 465 -19.09 -12.91 -11.98
N MET A 466 -17.96 -13.58 -11.85
CA MET A 466 -17.91 -15.04 -11.73
C MET A 466 -18.55 -15.51 -10.42
N ASP A 467 -18.36 -14.76 -9.33
CA ASP A 467 -18.97 -15.05 -8.03
C ASP A 467 -20.50 -14.83 -8.03
N MET A 468 -20.98 -13.83 -8.78
CA MET A 468 -22.42 -13.64 -9.00
C MET A 468 -23.08 -14.78 -9.78
N VAL A 469 -22.46 -15.23 -10.89
CA VAL A 469 -22.99 -16.34 -11.71
C VAL A 469 -23.06 -17.63 -10.90
N LYS A 470 -22.03 -17.83 -10.09
CA LYS A 470 -21.94 -18.90 -9.11
C LYS A 470 -23.18 -18.94 -8.19
N GLU A 471 -23.54 -17.81 -7.56
CA GLU A 471 -24.74 -17.73 -6.72
C GLU A 471 -26.05 -18.00 -7.48
N GLN A 472 -26.17 -17.57 -8.73
CA GLN A 472 -27.37 -17.84 -9.53
C GLN A 472 -27.54 -19.33 -9.87
N ILE A 473 -26.43 -20.03 -10.17
CA ILE A 473 -26.45 -21.47 -10.43
C ILE A 473 -26.87 -22.25 -9.17
N TYR A 474 -26.47 -21.78 -7.99
CA TYR A 474 -26.89 -22.36 -6.71
C TYR A 474 -28.42 -22.29 -6.55
N LYS A 475 -29.03 -21.11 -6.79
CA LYS A 475 -30.49 -20.91 -6.73
C LYS A 475 -31.29 -21.77 -7.72
N LEU A 476 -30.70 -22.12 -8.86
CA LEU A 476 -31.33 -23.01 -9.85
C LEU A 476 -31.30 -24.49 -9.44
N ARG A 477 -30.38 -24.89 -8.55
CA ARG A 477 -30.24 -26.28 -8.10
C ARG A 477 -31.19 -26.64 -6.96
N THR A 478 -31.62 -25.68 -6.14
CA THR A 478 -32.52 -25.91 -4.99
C THR A 478 -33.98 -26.15 -5.41
N GLY A 479 -34.43 -25.68 -6.57
CA GLY A 479 -35.80 -25.88 -7.07
C GLY A 479 -36.18 -27.28 -7.61
N LYS A 480 -35.44 -28.36 -7.29
CA LYS A 480 -35.47 -29.63 -8.04
C LYS A 480 -36.23 -30.82 -7.44
N PHE A 481 -37.02 -30.65 -6.36
CA PHE A 481 -37.78 -31.74 -5.75
C PHE A 481 -39.28 -31.69 -6.14
N MET A 482 -39.72 -32.63 -6.99
CA MET A 482 -41.08 -32.70 -7.59
C MET A 482 -41.87 -33.97 -7.17
N LYS A 483 -43.22 -33.89 -7.28
CA LYS A 483 -44.32 -34.76 -6.79
C LYS A 483 -44.39 -36.24 -7.25
N THR A 484 -45.32 -37.01 -6.64
CA THR A 484 -45.12 -38.29 -5.93
C THR A 484 -45.61 -39.61 -6.58
N SER A 485 -46.19 -39.67 -7.79
CA SER A 485 -46.76 -40.93 -8.32
C SER A 485 -46.04 -41.57 -9.51
N GLU A 486 -45.34 -40.81 -10.36
CA GLU A 486 -44.60 -41.37 -11.52
C GLU A 486 -43.19 -41.89 -11.14
N VAL A 487 -42.71 -41.58 -9.93
CA VAL A 487 -41.30 -41.82 -9.55
C VAL A 487 -41.05 -43.27 -9.10
N TYR A 488 -42.02 -43.94 -8.45
CA TYR A 488 -41.84 -45.32 -7.96
C TYR A 488 -41.69 -46.34 -9.11
N GLU A 489 -42.46 -46.19 -10.20
CA GLU A 489 -42.35 -47.11 -11.33
C GLU A 489 -40.98 -47.05 -12.01
N ASN A 490 -40.36 -45.86 -12.02
CA ASN A 490 -39.04 -45.58 -12.59
C ASN A 490 -37.85 -45.97 -11.69
N LEU A 491 -38.08 -46.45 -10.46
CA LEU A 491 -37.01 -46.93 -9.59
C LEU A 491 -36.41 -48.25 -10.07
N SER A 492 -35.10 -48.41 -9.88
CA SER A 492 -34.40 -49.68 -10.07
C SER A 492 -34.92 -50.76 -9.11
N THR A 493 -34.70 -52.03 -9.43
CA THR A 493 -35.11 -53.16 -8.56
C THR A 493 -34.49 -53.07 -7.16
N ASP A 494 -33.26 -52.56 -7.05
CA ASP A 494 -32.56 -52.36 -5.79
C ASP A 494 -33.16 -51.19 -4.99
N ASP A 495 -33.47 -50.08 -5.65
CA ASP A 495 -34.14 -48.94 -5.01
C ASP A 495 -35.55 -49.29 -4.53
N LYS A 496 -36.29 -50.15 -5.24
CA LYS A 496 -37.59 -50.67 -4.78
C LYS A 496 -37.46 -51.51 -3.51
N LYS A 497 -36.42 -52.36 -3.40
CA LYS A 497 -36.13 -53.13 -2.18
C LYS A 497 -35.81 -52.20 -1.00
N LYS A 498 -34.99 -51.17 -1.23
CA LYS A 498 -34.66 -50.16 -0.21
C LYS A 498 -35.87 -49.33 0.20
N TYR A 499 -36.73 -48.95 -0.76
CA TYR A 499 -38.00 -48.27 -0.51
C TYR A 499 -38.89 -49.09 0.43
N GLU A 500 -39.15 -50.37 0.15
CA GLU A 500 -39.97 -51.22 1.03
C GLU A 500 -39.31 -51.44 2.41
N THR A 501 -37.98 -51.53 2.47
CA THR A 501 -37.25 -51.65 3.73
C THR A 501 -37.36 -50.38 4.58
N VAL A 502 -37.27 -49.19 3.97
CA VAL A 502 -37.48 -47.91 4.65
C VAL A 502 -38.91 -47.79 5.15
N LYS A 503 -39.89 -48.22 4.36
CA LYS A 503 -41.29 -48.27 4.80
C LYS A 503 -41.46 -49.12 6.07
N ASP A 504 -40.87 -50.32 6.11
CA ASP A 504 -40.89 -51.19 7.29
C ASP A 504 -40.18 -50.57 8.50
N ILE A 505 -39.04 -49.88 8.29
CA ILE A 505 -38.34 -49.14 9.34
C ILE A 505 -39.25 -48.09 10.00
N LEU A 506 -40.00 -47.34 9.19
CA LEU A 506 -40.90 -46.30 9.67
C LEU A 506 -42.17 -46.87 10.32
N ASP A 507 -42.76 -47.92 9.74
CA ASP A 507 -43.97 -48.57 10.26
C ASP A 507 -43.75 -49.20 11.64
N ASN A 508 -42.56 -49.77 11.87
CA ASN A 508 -42.24 -50.51 13.10
C ASN A 508 -41.25 -49.77 14.04
N ASN A 509 -40.90 -48.51 13.75
CA ASN A 509 -39.90 -47.71 14.48
C ASN A 509 -38.60 -48.50 14.74
N LEU A 510 -38.01 -49.05 13.68
CA LEU A 510 -36.77 -49.84 13.71
C LEU A 510 -35.52 -48.95 13.70
N LEU A 511 -35.57 -47.84 14.43
CA LEU A 511 -34.49 -46.87 14.57
C LEU A 511 -33.80 -47.05 15.92
N LYS A 512 -32.46 -46.99 15.91
CA LYS A 512 -31.61 -46.88 17.10
C LYS A 512 -30.61 -45.74 16.93
N TYR A 513 -29.96 -45.35 18.01
CA TYR A 513 -29.05 -44.19 18.01
C TYR A 513 -27.70 -44.58 18.61
N ASN A 514 -26.64 -44.16 17.94
CA ASN A 514 -25.29 -44.18 18.49
C ASN A 514 -24.92 -42.76 18.91
N PHE A 515 -24.16 -42.62 19.98
CA PHE A 515 -23.74 -41.34 20.53
C PHE A 515 -22.26 -41.11 20.23
N GLN A 516 -21.93 -39.97 19.62
CA GLN A 516 -20.55 -39.56 19.38
C GLN A 516 -20.19 -38.39 20.29
N PRO A 517 -19.14 -38.49 21.12
CA PRO A 517 -18.78 -37.41 22.05
C PRO A 517 -18.20 -36.21 21.29
N ILE A 518 -18.58 -35.03 21.77
CA ILE A 518 -18.05 -33.72 21.42
C ILE A 518 -17.26 -33.23 22.63
N VAL A 519 -16.00 -32.88 22.43
CA VAL A 519 -15.07 -32.58 23.52
C VAL A 519 -14.63 -31.12 23.53
N SER A 520 -14.33 -30.62 24.73
CA SER A 520 -13.77 -29.29 24.96
C SER A 520 -12.37 -29.18 24.38
N ALA A 521 -12.14 -28.12 23.58
CA ALA A 521 -10.83 -27.80 23.02
C ALA A 521 -9.82 -27.28 24.07
N VAL A 522 -10.26 -27.05 25.30
CA VAL A 522 -9.43 -26.52 26.41
C VAL A 522 -8.78 -27.66 27.18
N ASP A 523 -9.58 -28.64 27.61
CA ASP A 523 -9.17 -29.65 28.59
C ASP A 523 -9.47 -31.09 28.16
N GLY A 524 -10.10 -31.28 26.99
CA GLY A 524 -10.46 -32.60 26.46
C GLY A 524 -11.61 -33.29 27.20
N SER A 525 -12.32 -32.59 28.09
CA SER A 525 -13.51 -33.12 28.75
C SER A 525 -14.68 -33.28 27.76
N ILE A 526 -15.56 -34.26 27.99
CA ILE A 526 -16.76 -34.44 27.16
C ILE A 526 -17.77 -33.35 27.51
N TYR A 527 -18.10 -32.54 26.52
CA TYR A 527 -19.04 -31.42 26.64
C TYR A 527 -20.46 -31.86 26.27
N SER A 528 -20.60 -32.62 25.19
CA SER A 528 -21.88 -33.11 24.69
C SER A 528 -21.72 -34.40 23.88
N TYR A 529 -22.83 -34.97 23.42
CA TYR A 529 -22.86 -36.06 22.44
C TYR A 529 -23.81 -35.74 21.30
N GLU A 530 -23.49 -36.19 20.10
CA GLU A 530 -24.42 -36.18 18.97
C GLU A 530 -25.13 -37.53 18.83
N ALA A 531 -26.46 -37.50 18.69
CA ALA A 531 -27.30 -38.68 18.53
C ALA A 531 -27.46 -39.05 17.05
N LEU A 532 -26.66 -40.01 16.58
CA LEU A 532 -26.61 -40.43 15.18
C LEU A 532 -27.53 -41.62 14.91
N MET A 533 -28.55 -41.41 14.06
CA MET A 533 -29.54 -42.42 13.67
C MET A 533 -28.90 -43.64 12.97
N ARG A 534 -29.38 -44.85 13.30
CA ARG A 534 -29.02 -46.14 12.68
C ARG A 534 -30.27 -47.01 12.54
N SER A 535 -30.32 -47.89 11.54
CA SER A 535 -31.41 -48.89 11.42
C SER A 535 -31.08 -50.17 12.20
N THR A 536 -32.10 -50.83 12.75
CA THR A 536 -32.00 -52.17 13.39
C THR A 536 -32.27 -53.33 12.42
N THR A 537 -32.35 -53.04 11.12
CA THR A 537 -32.56 -54.02 10.05
C THR A 537 -31.37 -54.96 9.85
N ARG A 538 -31.62 -56.14 9.27
CA ARG A 538 -30.60 -57.16 8.98
C ARG A 538 -29.48 -56.65 8.06
N GLU A 539 -29.82 -55.82 7.09
CA GLU A 539 -28.89 -55.03 6.28
C GLU A 539 -28.99 -53.56 6.74
N PRO A 540 -27.92 -52.93 7.26
CA PRO A 540 -27.96 -51.53 7.69
C PRO A 540 -28.27 -50.61 6.52
N ILE A 541 -29.29 -49.76 6.67
CA ILE A 541 -29.64 -48.73 5.67
C ILE A 541 -29.01 -47.40 6.13
N PRO A 542 -28.21 -46.72 5.28
CA PRO A 542 -27.65 -45.41 5.63
C PRO A 542 -28.73 -44.35 5.89
N PRO A 543 -28.55 -43.43 6.85
CA PRO A 543 -29.52 -42.37 7.16
C PRO A 543 -29.97 -41.54 5.96
N LEU A 544 -29.07 -41.12 5.07
CA LEU A 544 -29.41 -40.38 3.85
C LEU A 544 -30.35 -41.17 2.91
N VAL A 545 -30.24 -42.51 2.90
CA VAL A 545 -31.14 -43.37 2.12
C VAL A 545 -32.52 -43.45 2.77
N ILE A 546 -32.59 -43.47 4.10
CA ILE A 546 -33.85 -43.40 4.86
C ILE A 546 -34.55 -42.07 4.55
N LEU A 547 -33.85 -40.93 4.66
CA LEU A 547 -34.39 -39.60 4.37
C LEU A 547 -34.88 -39.48 2.92
N LYS A 548 -34.08 -39.95 1.95
CA LYS A 548 -34.46 -39.96 0.52
C LYS A 548 -35.79 -40.67 0.29
N PHE A 549 -35.93 -41.91 0.76
CA PHE A 549 -37.14 -42.69 0.51
C PHE A 549 -38.32 -42.27 1.39
N ALA A 550 -38.08 -41.76 2.61
CA ALA A 550 -39.11 -41.13 3.43
C ALA A 550 -39.68 -39.88 2.76
N GLY A 551 -38.83 -39.05 2.14
CA GLY A 551 -39.26 -37.89 1.33
C GLY A 551 -40.09 -38.31 0.12
N MET A 552 -39.71 -39.39 -0.57
CA MET A 552 -40.52 -39.96 -1.66
C MET A 552 -41.88 -40.51 -1.19
N MET A 553 -42.01 -40.90 0.08
CA MET A 553 -43.26 -41.40 0.68
C MET A 553 -44.11 -40.31 1.33
N ASP A 554 -43.62 -39.06 1.38
CA ASP A 554 -44.20 -38.00 2.20
C ASP A 554 -44.29 -38.37 3.71
N ARG A 555 -43.25 -39.05 4.21
CA ARG A 555 -43.15 -39.57 5.58
C ARG A 555 -41.94 -39.03 6.35
N LEU A 556 -41.38 -37.89 5.95
CA LEU A 556 -40.33 -37.22 6.72
C LEU A 556 -40.79 -36.89 8.14
N SER A 557 -42.08 -36.58 8.33
CA SER A 557 -42.68 -36.36 9.65
C SER A 557 -42.55 -37.56 10.60
N ASP A 558 -42.57 -38.77 10.06
CA ASP A 558 -42.46 -39.99 10.87
C ASP A 558 -41.02 -40.20 11.35
N VAL A 559 -40.03 -39.85 10.51
CA VAL A 559 -38.61 -39.86 10.88
C VAL A 559 -38.34 -38.85 11.99
N GLU A 560 -38.85 -37.63 11.82
CA GLU A 560 -38.69 -36.54 12.78
C GLU A 560 -39.28 -36.92 14.15
N THR A 561 -40.54 -37.36 14.15
CA THR A 561 -41.26 -37.77 15.37
C THR A 561 -40.55 -38.93 16.09
N ALA A 562 -40.11 -39.94 15.33
CA ALA A 562 -39.41 -41.09 15.90
C ALA A 562 -38.06 -40.68 16.50
N THR A 563 -37.34 -39.76 15.86
CA THR A 563 -36.02 -39.29 16.32
C THR A 563 -36.10 -38.59 17.66
N PHE A 564 -36.95 -37.58 17.80
CA PHE A 564 -37.13 -36.92 19.08
C PHE A 564 -37.61 -37.89 20.16
N ARG A 565 -38.66 -38.69 19.90
CA ARG A 565 -39.22 -39.60 20.90
C ARG A 565 -38.22 -40.66 21.36
N ASN A 566 -37.45 -41.25 20.44
CA ASN A 566 -36.49 -42.29 20.77
C ASN A 566 -35.30 -41.73 21.56
N VAL A 567 -34.75 -40.58 21.16
CA VAL A 567 -33.59 -39.97 21.83
C VAL A 567 -33.96 -39.47 23.22
N LEU A 568 -35.11 -38.79 23.38
CA LEU A 568 -35.58 -38.31 24.69
C LEU A 568 -35.80 -39.48 25.68
N ASN A 569 -36.36 -40.60 25.22
CA ASN A 569 -36.49 -41.82 26.02
C ASN A 569 -35.14 -42.41 26.45
N ILE A 570 -34.10 -42.31 25.61
CA ILE A 570 -32.75 -42.78 25.96
C ILE A 570 -32.12 -41.85 27.01
N ILE A 571 -32.33 -40.54 26.88
CA ILE A 571 -31.86 -39.52 27.84
C ILE A 571 -32.46 -39.78 29.22
N GLU A 572 -33.78 -39.99 29.29
CA GLU A 572 -34.48 -40.23 30.56
C GLU A 572 -33.93 -41.45 31.30
N LYS A 573 -33.66 -42.55 30.57
CA LYS A 573 -33.11 -43.79 31.12
C LYS A 573 -31.62 -43.71 31.48
N SER A 574 -30.90 -42.72 30.95
CA SER A 574 -29.44 -42.64 31.01
C SER A 574 -28.91 -41.41 31.75
N LYS A 575 -29.76 -40.66 32.47
CA LYS A 575 -29.40 -39.42 33.20
C LYS A 575 -28.08 -39.50 33.98
N GLN A 576 -27.85 -40.58 34.73
CA GLN A 576 -26.62 -40.75 35.51
C GLN A 576 -25.37 -40.94 34.66
N LYS A 577 -25.49 -41.55 33.47
CA LYS A 577 -24.37 -41.80 32.55
C LYS A 577 -24.02 -40.60 31.67
N ILE A 578 -24.99 -39.72 31.43
CA ILE A 578 -24.81 -38.49 30.66
C ILE A 578 -24.02 -37.45 31.48
N ASN A 579 -24.09 -37.52 32.81
CA ASN A 579 -23.29 -36.69 33.75
C ASN A 579 -23.33 -35.18 33.44
N GLY A 580 -24.50 -34.67 33.06
CA GLY A 580 -24.70 -33.24 32.75
C GLY A 580 -24.24 -32.79 31.36
N ALA A 581 -23.75 -33.70 30.51
CA ALA A 581 -23.44 -33.39 29.10
C ALA A 581 -24.73 -33.15 28.29
N LYS A 582 -24.65 -32.29 27.28
CA LYS A 582 -25.77 -32.05 26.35
C LYS A 582 -25.86 -33.15 25.28
N ILE A 583 -27.01 -33.28 24.62
CA ILE A 583 -27.28 -34.21 23.52
C ILE A 583 -27.77 -33.42 22.31
N PHE A 584 -27.01 -33.47 21.23
CA PHE A 584 -27.33 -32.87 19.94
C PHE A 584 -28.23 -33.83 19.16
N ILE A 585 -29.37 -33.33 18.68
CA ILE A 585 -30.39 -34.07 17.94
C ILE A 585 -30.59 -33.41 16.58
N ASN A 586 -30.30 -34.16 15.52
CA ASN A 586 -30.58 -33.74 14.14
C ASN A 586 -32.10 -33.57 13.92
N SER A 587 -32.48 -32.42 13.36
CA SER A 587 -33.86 -32.07 13.00
C SER A 587 -33.96 -31.73 11.52
N ILE A 588 -35.08 -32.10 10.89
CA ILE A 588 -35.41 -31.78 9.49
C ILE A 588 -36.27 -30.50 9.49
N PRO A 589 -35.72 -29.33 9.13
CA PRO A 589 -36.45 -28.09 9.28
C PRO A 589 -37.65 -28.02 8.31
N GLY A 590 -38.77 -27.44 8.77
CA GLY A 590 -40.01 -27.32 7.99
C GLY A 590 -40.92 -28.54 8.01
N ILE A 591 -40.53 -29.63 8.68
CA ILE A 591 -41.34 -30.83 8.85
C ILE A 591 -42.04 -30.82 10.22
N SER A 592 -43.38 -30.88 10.22
CA SER A 592 -44.16 -30.93 11.45
C SER A 592 -44.03 -32.28 12.16
N VAL A 593 -43.76 -32.25 13.47
CA VAL A 593 -43.80 -33.44 14.34
C VAL A 593 -45.25 -33.76 14.70
N LYS A 594 -45.61 -35.05 14.69
CA LYS A 594 -46.90 -35.52 15.22
C LYS A 594 -46.92 -35.34 16.74
N ASP A 595 -48.06 -34.94 17.28
CA ASP A 595 -48.26 -34.67 18.72
C ASP A 595 -47.31 -33.59 19.27
N ILE A 596 -47.25 -32.44 18.60
CA ILE A 596 -46.34 -31.32 18.93
C ILE A 596 -46.46 -30.87 20.40
N ASP A 597 -47.64 -30.91 20.99
CA ASP A 597 -47.86 -30.55 22.41
C ASP A 597 -47.13 -31.51 23.37
N GLU A 598 -47.08 -32.81 23.06
CA GLU A 598 -46.38 -33.82 23.87
C GLU A 598 -44.87 -33.65 23.70
N LEU A 599 -44.41 -33.40 22.48
CA LEU A 599 -43.01 -33.14 22.19
C LEU A 599 -42.52 -31.85 22.85
N GLU A 600 -43.29 -30.76 22.76
CA GLU A 600 -42.97 -29.47 23.38
C GLU A 600 -42.80 -29.63 24.88
N LYS A 601 -43.72 -30.35 25.53
CA LYS A 601 -43.61 -30.66 26.96
C LYS A 601 -42.34 -31.45 27.28
N ASN A 602 -42.05 -32.51 26.53
CA ASN A 602 -40.87 -33.35 26.78
C ASN A 602 -39.55 -32.62 26.50
N LEU A 603 -39.50 -31.77 25.48
CA LEU A 603 -38.34 -30.93 25.19
C LEU A 603 -38.13 -29.87 26.29
N SER A 604 -39.21 -29.28 26.79
CA SER A 604 -39.18 -28.32 27.90
C SER A 604 -38.62 -28.95 29.19
N GLU A 605 -38.98 -30.21 29.48
CA GLU A 605 -38.44 -30.95 30.64
C GLU A 605 -36.95 -31.30 30.51
N HIS A 606 -36.39 -31.19 29.30
CA HIS A 606 -35.02 -31.55 28.95
C HIS A 606 -34.21 -30.40 28.31
N CYS A 607 -34.67 -29.15 28.42
CA CYS A 607 -34.08 -27.99 27.75
C CYS A 607 -32.60 -27.79 28.09
N ASP A 608 -32.19 -28.04 29.34
CA ASP A 608 -30.78 -27.94 29.76
C ASP A 608 -29.88 -29.04 29.15
N THR A 609 -30.47 -30.12 28.63
CA THR A 609 -29.77 -31.32 28.14
C THR A 609 -29.82 -31.47 26.62
N VAL A 610 -30.76 -30.83 25.92
CA VAL A 610 -30.97 -31.05 24.47
C VAL A 610 -30.54 -29.83 23.66
N VAL A 611 -29.83 -30.08 22.56
CA VAL A 611 -29.51 -29.11 21.51
C VAL A 611 -30.09 -29.63 20.21
N VAL A 612 -30.76 -28.79 19.45
CA VAL A 612 -31.33 -29.17 18.15
C VAL A 612 -30.41 -28.73 17.02
N GLU A 613 -29.97 -29.66 16.19
CA GLU A 613 -29.15 -29.40 15.01
C GLU A 613 -30.05 -29.20 13.78
N LEU A 614 -29.87 -28.07 13.11
CA LEU A 614 -30.53 -27.74 11.86
C LEU A 614 -29.47 -27.73 10.76
N THR A 615 -29.74 -28.43 9.66
CA THR A 615 -28.88 -28.37 8.47
C THR A 615 -28.95 -26.99 7.81
N GLU A 616 -27.80 -26.44 7.38
CA GLU A 616 -27.72 -25.11 6.76
C GLU A 616 -28.57 -24.96 5.48
N GLU A 617 -28.79 -26.05 4.75
CA GLU A 617 -29.49 -26.07 3.44
C GLU A 617 -31.01 -25.90 3.52
N ALA A 618 -31.60 -25.81 4.71
CA ALA A 618 -33.04 -25.64 4.84
C ALA A 618 -33.49 -24.20 4.50
N GLU A 619 -34.11 -24.03 3.33
CA GLU A 619 -34.77 -22.78 2.92
C GLU A 619 -36.12 -22.62 3.65
N LEU A 620 -36.08 -22.08 4.88
CA LEU A 620 -37.29 -21.63 5.60
C LEU A 620 -37.69 -20.22 5.12
N SER A 621 -39.00 -20.01 4.92
CA SER A 621 -39.56 -18.66 4.77
C SER A 621 -39.35 -17.83 6.04
N GLU A 622 -39.44 -16.50 5.95
CA GLU A 622 -39.32 -15.62 7.13
C GLU A 622 -40.34 -15.99 8.22
N GLU A 623 -41.59 -16.31 7.84
CA GLU A 623 -42.64 -16.71 8.77
C GLU A 623 -42.36 -18.06 9.43
N GLU A 624 -41.87 -19.06 8.69
CA GLU A 624 -41.49 -20.37 9.25
C GLU A 624 -40.29 -20.27 10.18
N LEU A 625 -39.31 -19.43 9.83
CA LEU A 625 -38.13 -19.17 10.64
C LEU A 625 -38.47 -18.47 11.95
N ASP A 626 -39.33 -17.45 11.91
CA ASP A 626 -39.76 -16.73 13.10
C ASP A 626 -40.57 -17.62 14.05
N ASN A 627 -41.48 -18.45 13.51
CA ASN A 627 -42.20 -19.45 14.30
C ASN A 627 -41.25 -20.48 14.94
N LEU A 628 -40.23 -20.92 14.20
CA LEU A 628 -39.22 -21.87 14.69
C LEU A 628 -38.38 -21.26 15.83
N LYS A 629 -37.97 -19.99 15.68
CA LYS A 629 -37.28 -19.25 16.74
C LYS A 629 -38.14 -19.09 17.98
N GLU A 630 -39.38 -18.60 17.82
CA GLU A 630 -40.32 -18.43 18.94
C GLU A 630 -40.53 -19.76 19.67
N PHE A 631 -40.63 -20.88 18.95
CA PHE A 631 -40.78 -22.20 19.53
C PHE A 631 -39.57 -22.59 20.40
N TYR A 632 -38.35 -22.48 19.89
CA TYR A 632 -37.16 -22.88 20.64
C TYR A 632 -36.80 -21.88 21.76
N GLU A 633 -36.96 -20.58 21.52
CA GLU A 633 -36.73 -19.53 22.53
C GLU A 633 -37.71 -19.65 23.70
N ARG A 634 -39.02 -19.84 23.44
CA ARG A 634 -40.04 -20.00 24.49
C ARG A 634 -39.76 -21.20 25.40
N ASN A 635 -39.16 -22.24 24.83
CA ASN A 635 -38.87 -23.49 25.54
C ASN A 635 -37.42 -23.57 26.04
N ASN A 636 -36.62 -22.51 25.89
CA ASN A 636 -35.21 -22.41 26.30
C ASN A 636 -34.34 -23.54 25.72
N ILE A 637 -34.59 -23.92 24.47
CA ILE A 637 -33.87 -24.98 23.77
C ILE A 637 -32.78 -24.34 22.90
N GLU A 638 -31.56 -24.84 23.03
CA GLU A 638 -30.44 -24.35 22.24
C GLU A 638 -30.43 -24.94 20.82
N ILE A 639 -29.93 -24.17 19.86
CA ILE A 639 -29.88 -24.53 18.44
C ILE A 639 -28.42 -24.60 17.96
N ALA A 640 -28.13 -25.58 17.11
CA ALA A 640 -26.88 -25.73 16.39
C ALA A 640 -27.12 -25.70 14.87
N ILE A 641 -26.20 -25.12 14.10
CA ILE A 641 -26.18 -25.21 12.63
C ILE A 641 -25.15 -26.25 12.21
N ASP A 642 -25.57 -27.19 11.36
CA ASP A 642 -24.77 -28.31 10.86
C ASP A 642 -24.24 -28.08 9.43
N ASP A 643 -23.17 -28.78 9.05
CA ASP A 643 -22.52 -28.75 7.72
C ASP A 643 -22.03 -27.36 7.25
N TYR A 644 -21.74 -26.45 8.18
CA TYR A 644 -21.36 -25.07 7.84
C TYR A 644 -20.02 -25.03 7.11
N GLY A 645 -20.04 -24.55 5.86
CA GLY A 645 -18.87 -24.46 4.99
C GLY A 645 -18.89 -25.31 3.72
N THR A 646 -19.93 -26.13 3.50
CA THR A 646 -20.09 -26.97 2.30
C THR A 646 -20.82 -26.24 1.18
N GLY A 647 -20.11 -25.46 0.36
CA GLY A 647 -20.72 -24.75 -0.79
C GLY A 647 -21.00 -23.27 -0.51
N TYR A 648 -22.13 -22.72 -1.00
CA TYR A 648 -22.51 -21.29 -0.80
C TYR A 648 -23.00 -21.02 0.62
N SER A 649 -22.27 -21.50 1.62
CA SER A 649 -22.55 -21.22 3.02
C SER A 649 -22.43 -19.71 3.25
N ASN A 650 -23.53 -19.07 3.65
CA ASN A 650 -23.62 -17.61 3.70
C ASN A 650 -23.78 -17.17 5.15
N VAL A 651 -22.93 -16.25 5.60
CA VAL A 651 -23.00 -15.58 6.91
C VAL A 651 -24.41 -15.04 7.20
N SER A 652 -25.16 -14.70 6.15
CA SER A 652 -26.57 -14.33 6.24
C SER A 652 -27.45 -15.36 6.95
N ASN A 653 -27.19 -16.66 6.81
CA ASN A 653 -27.96 -17.70 7.50
C ASN A 653 -27.65 -17.71 9.00
N LEU A 654 -26.38 -17.58 9.39
CA LEU A 654 -26.02 -17.48 10.81
C LEU A 654 -26.66 -16.26 11.50
N LEU A 655 -26.67 -15.12 10.81
CA LEU A 655 -27.35 -13.91 11.30
C LEU A 655 -28.88 -14.08 11.37
N ARG A 656 -29.44 -14.91 10.49
CA ARG A 656 -30.87 -15.23 10.50
C ARG A 656 -31.23 -16.19 11.63
N TYR A 657 -30.46 -17.25 11.87
CA TYR A 657 -30.79 -18.27 12.87
C TYR A 657 -30.36 -17.91 14.30
N VAL A 658 -29.32 -17.08 14.47
CA VAL A 658 -28.69 -16.75 15.78
C VAL A 658 -28.48 -18.00 16.65
N PRO A 659 -27.79 -19.03 16.13
CA PRO A 659 -27.66 -20.30 16.83
C PRO A 659 -26.72 -20.19 18.04
N ASN A 660 -26.79 -21.16 18.95
CA ASN A 660 -25.85 -21.28 20.06
C ASN A 660 -24.54 -21.97 19.63
N TYR A 661 -24.60 -22.82 18.60
CA TYR A 661 -23.47 -23.60 18.10
C TYR A 661 -23.39 -23.59 16.57
N VAL A 662 -22.17 -23.65 16.03
CA VAL A 662 -21.91 -23.83 14.59
C VAL A 662 -20.93 -24.96 14.39
N LYS A 663 -21.33 -25.98 13.62
CA LYS A 663 -20.49 -27.12 13.27
C LYS A 663 -19.81 -26.85 11.93
N ILE A 664 -18.49 -26.72 11.96
CA ILE A 664 -17.63 -26.45 10.81
C ILE A 664 -17.36 -27.79 10.12
N ASP A 665 -17.82 -27.91 8.88
CA ASP A 665 -17.78 -29.17 8.15
C ASP A 665 -16.36 -29.68 7.90
N ARG A 666 -16.23 -31.02 7.88
CA ARG A 666 -14.99 -31.74 7.65
C ARG A 666 -14.31 -31.36 6.33
N SER A 667 -15.03 -31.01 5.27
CA SER A 667 -14.43 -30.60 3.99
C SER A 667 -13.54 -29.37 4.13
N LEU A 668 -13.82 -28.48 5.09
CA LEU A 668 -12.96 -27.35 5.45
C LEU A 668 -11.80 -27.73 6.36
N LEU A 669 -11.96 -28.78 7.15
CA LEU A 669 -10.96 -29.21 8.13
C LEU A 669 -9.94 -30.22 7.57
N SER A 670 -10.31 -30.96 6.52
CA SER A 670 -9.44 -31.96 5.91
C SER A 670 -8.20 -31.34 5.26
N ASP A 671 -7.02 -31.81 5.69
CA ASP A 671 -5.68 -31.27 5.36
C ASP A 671 -5.48 -29.77 5.68
N ILE A 672 -6.21 -29.22 6.65
CA ILE A 672 -6.20 -27.78 6.94
C ILE A 672 -4.79 -27.24 7.21
N GLN A 673 -3.95 -27.98 7.93
CA GLN A 673 -2.56 -27.64 8.29
C GLN A 673 -1.64 -27.39 7.08
N ASN A 674 -2.00 -27.89 5.90
CA ASN A 674 -1.20 -27.78 4.68
C ASN A 674 -1.81 -26.77 3.68
N LYS A 675 -2.93 -26.13 4.03
CA LYS A 675 -3.73 -25.30 3.13
C LYS A 675 -4.02 -23.95 3.81
N PRO A 676 -3.13 -22.95 3.70
CA PRO A 676 -3.28 -21.64 4.36
C PRO A 676 -4.62 -20.95 4.12
N GLN A 677 -5.19 -21.14 2.92
CA GLN A 677 -6.51 -20.61 2.55
C GLN A 677 -7.64 -21.23 3.40
N LYS A 678 -7.57 -22.53 3.69
CA LYS A 678 -8.54 -23.20 4.58
C LYS A 678 -8.36 -22.75 6.03
N GLU A 679 -7.13 -22.61 6.50
CA GLU A 679 -6.86 -22.08 7.85
C GLU A 679 -7.44 -20.68 8.03
N HIS A 680 -7.24 -19.79 7.07
CA HIS A 680 -7.80 -18.43 7.09
C HIS A 680 -9.33 -18.48 7.11
N PHE A 681 -9.95 -19.23 6.21
CA PHE A 681 -11.41 -19.31 6.13
C PHE A 681 -12.03 -19.84 7.43
N VAL A 682 -11.49 -20.94 7.98
CA VAL A 682 -11.97 -21.52 9.24
C VAL A 682 -11.76 -20.57 10.43
N ARG A 683 -10.67 -19.78 10.45
CA ARG A 683 -10.43 -18.75 11.47
C ARG A 683 -11.52 -17.69 11.47
N GLU A 684 -11.89 -17.18 10.30
CA GLU A 684 -12.95 -16.17 10.17
C GLU A 684 -14.30 -16.70 10.64
N ILE A 685 -14.61 -17.97 10.37
CA ILE A 685 -15.82 -18.63 10.89
C ILE A 685 -15.80 -18.65 12.42
N ILE A 686 -14.68 -19.03 13.03
CA ILE A 686 -14.55 -19.08 14.49
C ILE A 686 -14.67 -17.68 15.11
N ASN A 687 -13.98 -16.68 14.54
CA ASN A 687 -14.05 -15.30 15.00
C ASN A 687 -15.49 -14.76 14.92
N PHE A 688 -16.17 -14.98 13.79
CA PHE A 688 -17.57 -14.61 13.62
C PHE A 688 -18.46 -15.25 14.68
N CYS A 689 -18.24 -16.54 14.99
CA CYS A 689 -18.98 -17.21 16.05
C CYS A 689 -18.76 -16.51 17.40
N HIS A 690 -17.50 -16.25 17.76
CA HIS A 690 -17.15 -15.60 19.04
C HIS A 690 -17.72 -14.20 19.18
N ASP A 691 -17.65 -13.38 18.13
CA ASP A 691 -18.19 -12.01 18.11
C ASP A 691 -19.71 -11.97 18.33
N ASN A 692 -20.41 -13.06 17.96
CA ASN A 692 -21.85 -13.19 18.10
C ASN A 692 -22.28 -14.06 19.30
N GLY A 693 -21.35 -14.46 20.17
CA GLY A 693 -21.64 -15.30 21.35
C GLY A 693 -21.99 -16.75 21.01
N ILE A 694 -21.59 -17.23 19.83
CA ILE A 694 -21.82 -18.56 19.30
C ILE A 694 -20.58 -19.44 19.55
N LYS A 695 -20.77 -20.71 19.88
CA LYS A 695 -19.68 -21.68 20.05
C LYS A 695 -19.33 -22.37 18.73
N ALA A 696 -18.07 -22.33 18.34
CA ALA A 696 -17.57 -23.02 17.15
C ALA A 696 -17.19 -24.47 17.47
N LEU A 697 -17.69 -25.41 16.67
CA LEU A 697 -17.43 -26.84 16.77
C LEU A 697 -16.71 -27.32 15.49
N ALA A 698 -15.52 -27.89 15.62
CA ALA A 698 -14.81 -28.50 14.49
C ALA A 698 -15.26 -29.95 14.29
N GLU A 699 -15.91 -30.25 13.17
CA GLU A 699 -16.48 -31.57 12.87
C GLU A 699 -15.58 -32.45 12.01
N GLY A 700 -15.56 -33.74 12.33
CA GLY A 700 -14.85 -34.73 11.53
C GLY A 700 -13.33 -34.58 11.60
N VAL A 701 -12.76 -34.19 12.74
CA VAL A 701 -11.30 -34.19 12.94
C VAL A 701 -10.77 -35.63 12.98
N GLU A 702 -9.82 -35.96 12.10
CA GLU A 702 -9.32 -37.34 11.93
C GLU A 702 -7.82 -37.50 12.19
N THR A 703 -7.05 -36.42 12.24
CA THR A 703 -5.60 -36.46 12.49
C THR A 703 -5.15 -35.56 13.64
N SER A 704 -3.94 -35.80 14.17
CA SER A 704 -3.35 -34.96 15.22
C SER A 704 -3.06 -33.55 14.73
N GLU A 705 -2.64 -33.46 13.47
CA GLU A 705 -2.28 -32.22 12.80
C GLU A 705 -3.51 -31.33 12.58
N GLU A 706 -4.63 -31.92 12.14
CA GLU A 706 -5.92 -31.23 12.08
C GLU A 706 -6.35 -30.75 13.47
N LEU A 707 -6.28 -31.63 14.48
CA LEU A 707 -6.60 -31.33 15.87
C LEU A 707 -5.78 -30.13 16.40
N ARG A 708 -4.46 -30.18 16.22
CA ARG A 708 -3.55 -29.10 16.63
C ARG A 708 -3.97 -27.79 15.95
N THR A 709 -4.21 -27.83 14.65
CA THR A 709 -4.51 -26.63 13.85
C THR A 709 -5.82 -25.98 14.30
N VAL A 710 -6.92 -26.74 14.42
CA VAL A 710 -8.21 -26.15 14.83
C VAL A 710 -8.18 -25.57 16.25
N ILE A 711 -7.43 -26.20 17.18
CA ILE A 711 -7.21 -25.66 18.54
C ILE A 711 -6.47 -24.32 18.47
N HIS A 712 -5.44 -24.23 17.63
CA HIS A 712 -4.65 -23.00 17.43
C HIS A 712 -5.47 -21.89 16.76
N LEU A 713 -6.39 -22.24 15.87
CA LEU A 713 -7.23 -21.28 15.15
C LEU A 713 -8.29 -20.63 16.03
N GLY A 714 -8.74 -21.27 17.10
CA GLY A 714 -9.78 -20.65 17.91
C GLY A 714 -10.78 -21.59 18.57
N VAL A 715 -10.97 -22.79 18.04
CA VAL A 715 -12.20 -23.56 18.20
C VAL A 715 -12.56 -23.88 19.67
N ASP A 716 -13.85 -23.96 19.97
CA ASP A 716 -14.36 -24.25 21.32
C ASP A 716 -14.55 -25.74 21.57
N LEU A 717 -15.13 -26.42 20.57
CA LEU A 717 -15.55 -27.82 20.64
C LEU A 717 -14.99 -28.63 19.47
N ILE A 718 -14.73 -29.92 19.71
CA ILE A 718 -14.10 -30.79 18.72
C ILE A 718 -14.85 -32.11 18.66
N GLN A 719 -15.15 -32.58 17.45
CA GLN A 719 -15.76 -33.87 17.20
C GLN A 719 -15.06 -34.54 16.02
N GLY A 720 -14.80 -35.84 16.10
CA GLY A 720 -14.21 -36.58 14.98
C GLY A 720 -13.68 -37.94 15.39
N TYR A 721 -13.29 -38.76 14.42
CA TYR A 721 -12.81 -40.11 14.71
C TYR A 721 -11.46 -40.14 15.42
N TYR A 722 -10.71 -39.03 15.39
CA TYR A 722 -9.47 -38.89 16.15
C TYR A 722 -9.71 -38.80 17.66
N THR A 723 -10.81 -38.14 18.08
CA THR A 723 -11.19 -38.01 19.49
C THR A 723 -11.94 -39.26 19.97
N ALA A 724 -13.06 -39.60 19.33
CA ALA A 724 -13.74 -40.89 19.51
C ALA A 724 -14.79 -41.17 18.41
N LYS A 725 -15.03 -42.47 18.15
CA LYS A 725 -16.06 -42.93 17.21
C LYS A 725 -17.45 -43.04 17.86
N PRO A 726 -18.55 -42.94 17.09
CA PRO A 726 -19.90 -43.18 17.60
C PRO A 726 -20.09 -44.57 18.20
N ALA A 727 -20.70 -44.66 19.39
CA ALA A 727 -20.95 -45.91 20.08
C ALA A 727 -22.38 -45.99 20.65
N GLU A 728 -22.89 -47.19 20.91
CA GLU A 728 -24.25 -47.38 21.48
C GLU A 728 -24.32 -46.96 22.96
N ASN A 729 -23.19 -47.03 23.68
CA ASN A 729 -23.08 -46.59 25.07
C ASN A 729 -22.38 -45.23 25.15
N PHE A 730 -22.82 -44.37 26.08
CA PHE A 730 -22.13 -43.14 26.44
C PHE A 730 -20.72 -43.44 26.97
N LEU A 731 -19.74 -42.69 26.49
CA LEU A 731 -18.34 -42.82 26.86
C LEU A 731 -18.04 -41.87 28.03
N GLU A 732 -17.48 -42.33 29.15
CA GLU A 732 -17.24 -41.42 30.29
C GLU A 732 -16.07 -40.45 30.06
N HIS A 733 -15.05 -40.85 29.29
CA HIS A 733 -13.88 -40.04 28.95
C HIS A 733 -13.23 -40.55 27.66
N ILE A 734 -12.57 -39.67 26.90
CA ILE A 734 -11.76 -40.04 25.73
C ILE A 734 -10.37 -40.57 26.18
N ASP A 735 -9.59 -41.11 25.23
CA ASP A 735 -8.24 -41.62 25.49
C ASP A 735 -7.33 -40.56 26.15
N GLU A 736 -6.65 -40.91 27.25
CA GLU A 736 -5.79 -40.01 28.04
C GLU A 736 -4.69 -39.34 27.20
N LYS A 737 -4.18 -40.02 26.16
CA LYS A 737 -3.18 -39.43 25.25
C LYS A 737 -3.79 -38.26 24.48
N LYS A 738 -5.03 -38.39 24.03
CA LYS A 738 -5.75 -37.32 23.30
C LYS A 738 -6.08 -36.15 24.21
N ILE A 739 -6.47 -36.41 25.46
CA ILE A 739 -6.62 -35.36 26.48
C ILE A 739 -5.30 -34.58 26.67
N SER A 740 -4.18 -35.31 26.75
CA SER A 740 -2.85 -34.70 26.91
C SER A 740 -2.43 -33.87 25.69
N GLU A 741 -2.69 -34.36 24.48
CA GLU A 741 -2.47 -33.62 23.22
C GLU A 741 -3.30 -32.32 23.18
N ILE A 742 -4.61 -32.38 23.47
CA ILE A 742 -5.50 -31.20 23.50
C ILE A 742 -4.99 -30.15 24.49
N LYS A 743 -4.65 -30.55 25.72
CA LYS A 743 -4.11 -29.64 26.74
C LYS A 743 -2.78 -29.01 26.31
N SER A 744 -1.90 -29.80 25.69
CA SER A 744 -0.62 -29.29 25.16
C SER A 744 -0.85 -28.24 24.07
N TYR A 745 -1.70 -28.51 23.10
CA TYR A 745 -1.98 -27.58 22.01
C TYR A 745 -2.73 -26.33 22.48
N HIS A 746 -3.63 -26.46 23.45
CA HIS A 746 -4.29 -25.32 24.07
C HIS A 746 -3.31 -24.43 24.85
N GLN A 747 -2.34 -25.05 25.55
CA GLN A 747 -1.26 -24.32 26.20
C GLN A 747 -0.36 -23.61 25.18
N GLU A 748 0.00 -24.25 24.05
CA GLU A 748 0.76 -23.63 22.96
C GLU A 748 0.05 -22.36 22.40
N ARG A 749 -1.27 -22.42 22.23
CA ARG A 749 -2.08 -21.25 21.84
C ARG A 749 -2.11 -20.17 22.93
N SER A 750 -2.33 -20.56 24.19
CA SER A 750 -2.41 -19.64 25.33
C SER A 750 -1.07 -18.93 25.61
N ASP A 751 0.04 -19.61 25.31
CA ASP A 751 1.40 -19.06 25.38
C ASP A 751 1.74 -18.14 24.19
N GLY A 752 0.78 -17.88 23.28
CA GLY A 752 0.88 -16.88 22.21
C GLY A 752 1.56 -17.36 20.93
N LYS A 753 1.44 -18.65 20.56
CA LYS A 753 1.96 -19.16 19.28
C LYS A 753 0.86 -19.48 18.26
N VAL A 754 0.44 -18.46 17.51
CA VAL A 754 0.65 -18.49 16.05
C VAL A 754 1.18 -17.11 15.64
N LYS A 755 2.50 -16.94 15.73
CA LYS A 755 3.16 -15.76 15.16
C LYS A 755 3.17 -15.92 13.64
N SER A 756 2.42 -15.11 12.92
CA SER A 756 2.69 -14.88 11.50
C SER A 756 3.84 -13.87 11.43
N ILE A 757 5.03 -14.38 11.07
CA ILE A 757 6.29 -13.62 11.07
C ILE A 757 6.69 -13.34 9.63
N TYR A 758 6.74 -12.07 9.26
CA TYR A 758 7.35 -11.64 8.01
C TYR A 758 8.85 -11.44 8.20
N VAL A 759 9.67 -12.14 7.42
CA VAL A 759 11.12 -11.94 7.40
C VAL A 759 11.45 -10.93 6.29
N ALA A 760 11.90 -9.75 6.68
CA ALA A 760 12.30 -8.67 5.78
C ALA A 760 13.56 -9.03 4.97
N GLY A 761 13.78 -8.33 3.85
CA GLY A 761 15.00 -8.43 3.05
C GLY A 761 14.88 -9.22 1.73
N LYS A 762 13.72 -9.81 1.43
CA LYS A 762 13.41 -10.24 0.04
C LYS A 762 13.16 -9.04 -0.87
N THR A 763 12.45 -8.04 -0.35
CA THR A 763 12.23 -6.73 -0.97
C THR A 763 12.84 -5.65 -0.08
N ASN A 764 13.21 -4.52 -0.68
CA ASN A 764 13.67 -3.35 0.06
C ASN A 764 12.51 -2.44 0.54
N ARG A 765 11.27 -2.71 0.13
CA ARG A 765 10.06 -1.99 0.57
C ARG A 765 8.99 -2.96 1.05
N ILE A 766 8.36 -2.64 2.18
CA ILE A 766 7.38 -3.45 2.89
C ILE A 766 6.16 -2.58 3.20
N SER A 767 4.96 -3.05 2.83
CA SER A 767 3.69 -2.40 3.18
C SER A 767 3.16 -2.97 4.50
N LEU A 768 2.99 -2.12 5.52
CA LEU A 768 2.37 -2.54 6.79
C LEU A 768 0.91 -2.93 6.62
N LEU A 769 0.20 -2.27 5.71
CA LEU A 769 -1.20 -2.59 5.43
C LEU A 769 -1.35 -4.03 4.93
N ASN A 770 -0.51 -4.41 3.95
CA ASN A 770 -0.55 -5.76 3.38
C ASN A 770 -0.23 -6.79 4.47
N LEU A 771 0.83 -6.53 5.26
CA LEU A 771 1.21 -7.43 6.35
C LEU A 771 0.11 -7.55 7.41
N SER A 772 -0.54 -6.43 7.77
CA SER A 772 -1.64 -6.43 8.74
C SER A 772 -2.84 -7.23 8.22
N ASN A 773 -3.19 -7.06 6.94
CA ASN A 773 -4.27 -7.81 6.28
C ASN A 773 -3.94 -9.31 6.18
N ASP A 774 -2.67 -9.66 5.99
CA ASP A 774 -2.17 -11.05 5.98
C ASP A 774 -2.10 -11.67 7.39
N GLY A 775 -2.55 -10.94 8.42
CA GLY A 775 -2.51 -11.36 9.83
C GLY A 775 -1.09 -11.45 10.40
N CYS A 776 -0.11 -10.80 9.78
CA CYS A 776 1.27 -10.73 10.26
C CYS A 776 1.35 -9.91 11.55
N THR A 777 2.01 -10.44 12.56
CA THR A 777 2.17 -9.78 13.87
C THR A 777 3.60 -9.28 14.11
N ASP A 778 4.58 -9.81 13.37
CA ASP A 778 6.00 -9.55 13.57
C ASP A 778 6.70 -9.31 12.22
N ILE A 779 7.42 -8.21 12.09
CA ILE A 779 8.45 -8.02 11.05
C ILE A 779 9.80 -8.33 11.68
N VAL A 780 10.56 -9.26 11.11
CA VAL A 780 11.90 -9.62 11.54
C VAL A 780 12.92 -9.18 10.50
N ILE A 781 13.90 -8.36 10.89
CA ILE A 781 14.94 -7.80 10.03
C ILE A 781 16.31 -8.29 10.53
N GLY A 782 17.15 -8.80 9.62
CA GLY A 782 18.51 -9.28 9.93
C GLY A 782 18.66 -10.81 9.99
N ARG A 783 17.69 -11.58 9.49
CA ARG A 783 17.74 -13.06 9.46
C ARG A 783 18.55 -13.57 8.26
N GLU A 784 19.08 -14.79 8.33
CA GLU A 784 19.80 -15.41 7.20
C GLU A 784 18.92 -15.48 5.94
N GLY A 785 19.47 -15.13 4.76
CA GLY A 785 18.77 -15.15 3.47
C GLY A 785 18.23 -13.80 2.98
N MET A 786 18.55 -12.68 3.64
CA MET A 786 18.24 -11.34 3.13
C MET A 786 19.04 -11.01 1.87
N VAL A 787 18.35 -10.51 0.85
CA VAL A 787 18.96 -9.95 -0.38
C VAL A 787 19.27 -8.46 -0.17
N TYR A 788 18.34 -7.73 0.45
CA TYR A 788 18.49 -6.31 0.76
C TYR A 788 18.73 -6.13 2.25
N ASN A 789 19.86 -5.53 2.60
CA ASN A 789 20.20 -5.20 3.98
C ASN A 789 19.44 -3.95 4.46
N ASP A 790 19.19 -3.00 3.56
CA ASP A 790 18.40 -1.79 3.86
C ASP A 790 16.94 -1.98 3.46
N VAL A 791 16.03 -1.61 4.35
CA VAL A 791 14.59 -1.90 4.22
C VAL A 791 13.78 -0.65 4.52
N THR A 792 12.71 -0.42 3.78
CA THR A 792 11.76 0.66 4.00
C THR A 792 10.39 0.07 4.31
N ILE A 793 9.80 0.51 5.42
CA ILE A 793 8.49 0.08 5.91
C ILE A 793 7.54 1.26 5.73
N VAL A 794 6.46 1.02 4.99
CA VAL A 794 5.51 2.04 4.57
C VAL A 794 4.17 1.73 5.21
N GLY A 795 3.62 2.70 5.94
CA GLY A 795 2.27 2.66 6.47
C GLY A 795 1.31 3.55 5.69
N MET A 796 0.04 3.47 6.05
CA MET A 796 -0.98 4.44 5.63
C MET A 796 -1.15 5.46 6.76
N PRO A 797 -1.11 6.78 6.46
CA PRO A 797 -1.37 7.81 7.46
C PRO A 797 -2.66 7.51 8.24
N SER A 798 -2.59 7.61 9.57
CA SER A 798 -3.72 7.37 10.49
C SER A 798 -4.26 5.92 10.55
N HIS A 799 -3.68 4.97 9.82
CA HIS A 799 -4.11 3.57 9.89
C HIS A 799 -3.28 2.78 10.91
N LYS A 800 -3.90 2.51 12.05
CA LYS A 800 -3.30 1.76 13.15
C LYS A 800 -3.03 0.31 12.75
N THR A 801 -1.80 -0.17 12.94
CA THR A 801 -1.44 -1.59 12.78
C THR A 801 -0.89 -2.15 14.08
N ASP A 802 -1.23 -3.40 14.41
CA ASP A 802 -0.77 -4.07 15.63
C ASP A 802 0.52 -4.91 15.38
N ILE A 803 1.44 -4.34 14.60
CA ILE A 803 2.66 -5.03 14.13
C ILE A 803 3.87 -4.64 14.98
N HIS A 804 4.63 -5.65 15.38
CA HIS A 804 5.90 -5.49 16.07
C HIS A 804 7.10 -5.63 15.13
N ILE A 805 8.08 -4.73 15.23
CA ILE A 805 9.34 -4.85 14.47
C ILE A 805 10.42 -5.42 15.39
N ARG A 806 11.07 -6.51 14.97
CA ARG A 806 12.26 -7.07 15.63
C ARG A 806 13.46 -6.98 14.70
N ILE A 807 14.54 -6.42 15.20
CA ILE A 807 15.85 -6.45 14.57
C ILE A 807 16.65 -7.58 15.19
N GLU A 808 17.17 -8.49 14.38
CA GLU A 808 17.95 -9.62 14.85
C GLU A 808 19.32 -9.16 15.40
N PRO A 809 19.92 -9.94 16.31
CA PRO A 809 21.25 -9.64 16.84
C PRO A 809 22.30 -9.50 15.73
N ARG A 810 23.26 -8.58 15.92
CA ARG A 810 24.36 -8.28 14.99
C ARG A 810 23.94 -7.72 13.63
N TYR A 811 22.67 -7.41 13.42
CA TYR A 811 22.23 -6.68 12.23
C TYR A 811 22.93 -5.31 12.15
N SER A 812 23.42 -4.95 10.97
CA SER A 812 24.00 -3.63 10.71
C SER A 812 23.42 -3.12 9.40
N GLY A 813 22.56 -2.10 9.45
CA GLY A 813 21.84 -1.64 8.26
C GLY A 813 20.84 -0.52 8.55
N ARG A 814 20.16 -0.07 7.50
CA ARG A 814 19.20 1.03 7.53
C ARG A 814 17.76 0.53 7.45
N VAL A 815 16.90 1.00 8.35
CA VAL A 815 15.45 0.81 8.27
C VAL A 815 14.79 2.17 8.10
N THR A 816 13.99 2.37 7.06
CA THR A 816 13.24 3.62 6.84
C THR A 816 11.78 3.41 7.21
N LEU A 817 11.17 4.29 8.01
CA LEU A 817 9.73 4.31 8.30
C LEU A 817 9.08 5.48 7.55
N GLU A 818 8.03 5.18 6.79
CA GLU A 818 7.28 6.17 6.00
C GLU A 818 5.79 6.07 6.37
N ASN A 819 5.25 7.10 7.05
CA ASN A 819 3.84 7.17 7.49
C ASN A 819 3.36 5.94 8.28
N VAL A 820 4.21 5.41 9.15
CA VAL A 820 3.96 4.18 9.91
C VAL A 820 3.17 4.46 11.18
N TYR A 821 2.08 3.72 11.44
CA TYR A 821 1.42 3.68 12.74
C TYR A 821 1.50 2.27 13.32
N LEU A 822 2.41 2.07 14.27
CA LEU A 822 2.51 0.85 15.07
C LEU A 822 1.79 1.02 16.40
N SER A 823 1.03 0.02 16.80
CA SER A 823 0.51 -0.14 18.15
C SER A 823 0.83 -1.53 18.64
N ASN A 824 0.97 -1.68 19.95
CA ASN A 824 1.27 -2.98 20.52
C ASN A 824 0.52 -3.19 21.84
N VAL A 825 0.41 -4.46 22.21
CA VAL A 825 -0.12 -4.86 23.52
C VAL A 825 0.79 -4.32 24.63
N LYS A 826 0.21 -4.02 25.80
CA LYS A 826 0.94 -3.44 26.93
C LYS A 826 2.22 -4.23 27.24
N ASN A 827 3.34 -3.51 27.37
CA ASN A 827 4.69 -3.99 27.73
C ASN A 827 5.50 -4.70 26.62
N ARG A 828 5.07 -4.66 25.36
CA ARG A 828 5.89 -5.08 24.23
C ARG A 828 6.34 -3.85 23.43
N PRO A 829 7.64 -3.62 23.18
CA PRO A 829 8.11 -2.45 22.41
C PRO A 829 7.52 -2.45 21.00
N CYS A 830 7.37 -1.29 20.35
CA CYS A 830 6.98 -1.27 18.94
C CYS A 830 8.13 -1.72 18.04
N ILE A 831 9.37 -1.37 18.44
CA ILE A 831 10.59 -1.77 17.75
C ILE A 831 11.58 -2.32 18.79
N GLU A 832 12.00 -3.56 18.60
CA GLU A 832 12.95 -4.27 19.44
C GLU A 832 14.28 -4.45 18.69
N VAL A 833 15.34 -3.79 19.16
CA VAL A 833 16.68 -3.95 18.60
C VAL A 833 17.39 -5.12 19.27
N GLY A 834 17.95 -6.04 18.46
CA GLY A 834 18.73 -7.16 18.96
C GLY A 834 20.10 -6.76 19.50
N GLU A 835 20.73 -7.66 20.28
CA GLU A 835 22.07 -7.46 20.85
C GLU A 835 23.14 -7.30 19.75
N HIS A 836 24.13 -6.43 19.99
CA HIS A 836 25.25 -6.13 19.08
C HIS A 836 24.83 -5.57 17.71
N ALA A 837 23.61 -5.07 17.57
CA ALA A 837 23.12 -4.50 16.32
C ALA A 837 23.54 -3.03 16.16
N GLU A 838 23.74 -2.59 14.92
CA GLU A 838 23.96 -1.20 14.52
C GLU A 838 22.84 -0.75 13.58
N LEU A 839 21.77 -0.20 14.16
CA LEU A 839 20.58 0.23 13.42
C LEU A 839 20.63 1.73 13.10
N VAL A 840 20.44 2.07 11.82
CA VAL A 840 20.05 3.43 11.39
C VAL A 840 18.56 3.43 11.06
N LEU A 841 17.75 4.09 11.89
CA LEU A 841 16.32 4.29 11.66
C LEU A 841 16.08 5.65 11.00
N ALA A 842 15.73 5.64 9.71
CA ALA A 842 15.34 6.83 8.98
C ALA A 842 13.82 7.03 9.07
N ILE A 843 13.35 8.27 9.27
CA ILE A 843 11.92 8.58 9.35
C ILE A 843 11.50 9.60 8.30
N GLU A 844 10.40 9.31 7.60
CA GLU A 844 9.77 10.14 6.57
C GLU A 844 8.25 10.22 6.84
N GLY A 845 7.63 11.35 6.48
CA GLY A 845 6.21 11.57 6.76
C GLY A 845 5.88 11.64 8.25
N ASP A 846 4.67 11.24 8.64
CA ASP A 846 4.20 11.26 10.03
C ASP A 846 4.11 9.84 10.60
N ASN A 847 4.97 9.52 11.58
CA ASN A 847 5.06 8.19 12.18
C ASN A 847 4.54 8.19 13.62
N ILE A 848 3.79 7.16 14.00
CA ILE A 848 3.14 7.02 15.31
C ILE A 848 3.53 5.68 15.92
N LEU A 849 4.04 5.70 17.15
CA LEU A 849 4.24 4.53 18.00
C LEU A 849 3.34 4.65 19.21
N ASP A 850 2.33 3.78 19.30
CA ASP A 850 1.32 3.84 20.34
C ASP A 850 1.46 2.69 21.34
N ASN A 851 1.21 3.00 22.62
CA ASN A 851 1.39 2.16 23.80
C ASN A 851 2.82 1.74 24.16
N ALA A 852 3.78 1.72 23.23
CA ALA A 852 5.15 1.33 23.51
C ALA A 852 6.20 2.02 22.61
N GLY A 853 7.43 2.09 23.12
CA GLY A 853 8.56 2.76 22.48
C GLY A 853 9.51 1.85 21.70
N ILE A 854 10.76 2.31 21.55
CA ILE A 854 11.86 1.61 20.87
C ILE A 854 12.85 1.10 21.92
N MET A 855 13.10 -0.22 21.92
CA MET A 855 14.04 -0.88 22.83
C MET A 855 15.41 -1.07 22.17
N VAL A 856 16.47 -0.65 22.85
CA VAL A 856 17.87 -0.65 22.41
C VAL A 856 18.75 -1.20 23.55
N PRO A 857 19.24 -2.44 23.42
CA PRO A 857 20.11 -3.07 24.41
C PRO A 857 21.46 -2.37 24.57
N GLU A 858 22.14 -2.58 25.71
CA GLU A 858 23.44 -1.98 26.06
C GLU A 858 24.53 -2.25 25.01
N SER A 859 24.49 -3.42 24.37
CA SER A 859 25.52 -3.83 23.41
C SER A 859 25.34 -3.24 22.00
N SER A 860 24.25 -2.50 21.75
CA SER A 860 23.82 -2.07 20.42
C SER A 860 23.98 -0.56 20.19
N LYS A 861 23.92 -0.14 18.93
CA LYS A 861 23.92 1.27 18.51
C LYS A 861 22.66 1.58 17.72
N PHE A 862 22.03 2.70 18.05
CA PHE A 862 20.83 3.19 17.41
C PHE A 862 21.06 4.62 16.91
N THR A 863 20.77 4.88 15.64
CA THR A 863 20.82 6.22 15.03
C THR A 863 19.46 6.58 14.43
N LEU A 864 18.83 7.66 14.87
CA LEU A 864 17.63 8.22 14.25
C LEU A 864 18.01 9.34 13.27
N GLU A 865 17.53 9.27 12.03
CA GLU A 865 17.74 10.30 10.99
C GLU A 865 16.51 10.50 10.10
N GLY A 866 16.60 11.41 9.12
CA GLY A 866 15.49 11.75 8.22
C GLY A 866 14.84 13.10 8.57
N ASN A 867 13.84 13.48 7.77
CA ASN A 867 13.12 14.76 7.87
C ASN A 867 11.65 14.61 8.30
N GLY A 868 11.17 13.37 8.51
CA GLY A 868 9.82 13.09 8.99
C GLY A 868 9.62 13.38 10.48
N ASN A 869 8.37 13.32 10.91
CA ASN A 869 7.95 13.45 12.30
C ASN A 869 7.71 12.08 12.93
N MET A 870 7.90 11.99 14.24
CA MET A 870 7.57 10.81 15.04
C MET A 870 6.86 11.22 16.32
N THR A 871 5.76 10.54 16.63
CA THR A 871 5.02 10.68 17.90
C THR A 871 5.00 9.34 18.62
N ILE A 872 5.41 9.33 19.89
CA ILE A 872 5.42 8.15 20.74
C ILE A 872 4.48 8.39 21.92
N THR A 873 3.47 7.52 22.10
CA THR A 873 2.54 7.58 23.23
C THR A 873 2.72 6.35 24.12
N LEU A 874 2.95 6.57 25.42
CA LEU A 874 3.32 5.54 26.38
C LEU A 874 2.31 5.49 27.51
N ASN A 875 1.56 4.38 27.61
CA ASN A 875 0.43 4.23 28.54
C ASN A 875 0.66 3.13 29.60
N SER A 876 1.87 2.58 29.68
CA SER A 876 2.23 1.55 30.67
C SER A 876 2.61 2.14 32.02
N LYS A 877 2.44 1.34 33.09
CA LYS A 877 2.84 1.73 34.45
C LYS A 877 4.31 2.12 34.54
N ASP A 878 5.18 1.29 33.97
CA ASP A 878 6.58 1.58 33.75
C ASP A 878 6.81 1.70 32.23
N TYR A 879 7.49 2.76 31.78
CA TYR A 879 7.62 3.04 30.35
C TYR A 879 8.98 3.63 29.95
N PHE A 880 9.34 3.43 28.69
CA PHE A 880 10.44 4.13 28.03
C PHE A 880 10.04 4.50 26.59
N GLY A 881 10.45 5.68 26.12
CA GLY A 881 10.19 6.12 24.75
C GLY A 881 11.21 5.56 23.76
N ILE A 882 12.49 5.93 23.91
CA ILE A 882 13.59 5.38 23.12
C ILE A 882 14.76 5.07 24.07
N GLY A 883 15.11 3.79 24.19
CA GLY A 883 16.19 3.35 25.07
C GLY A 883 15.92 1.96 25.60
N ASN A 884 15.85 1.75 26.92
CA ASN A 884 15.61 0.41 27.47
C ASN A 884 14.77 0.46 28.74
N ASP A 885 14.40 -0.71 29.27
CA ASP A 885 13.57 -0.83 30.46
C ASP A 885 14.22 -0.24 31.73
N MET A 886 13.43 -0.16 32.79
CA MET A 886 13.82 0.46 34.07
C MET A 886 14.88 -0.33 34.86
N LYS A 887 15.20 -1.55 34.42
CA LYS A 887 16.17 -2.45 35.09
C LYS A 887 17.40 -2.73 34.24
N SER A 888 17.52 -2.07 33.10
CA SER A 888 18.55 -2.35 32.10
C SER A 888 19.27 -1.08 31.66
N ARG A 889 20.46 -1.26 31.11
CA ARG A 889 21.22 -0.20 30.42
C ARG A 889 20.82 -0.19 28.95
N HIS A 890 20.83 0.99 28.34
CA HIS A 890 20.65 1.13 26.90
C HIS A 890 21.99 1.29 26.20
N GLY A 891 22.01 1.01 24.90
CA GLY A 891 23.19 1.16 24.05
C GLY A 891 23.51 2.61 23.69
N GLU A 892 24.25 2.83 22.61
CA GLU A 892 24.52 4.19 22.13
C GLU A 892 23.32 4.72 21.32
N LEU A 893 22.67 5.79 21.81
CA LEU A 893 21.57 6.46 21.13
C LEU A 893 22.07 7.74 20.44
N ARG A 894 21.91 7.83 19.12
CA ARG A 894 22.31 8.97 18.29
C ARG A 894 21.10 9.56 17.58
N PHE A 895 20.92 10.87 17.66
CA PHE A 895 19.82 11.55 16.96
C PHE A 895 20.39 12.60 16.00
N LEU A 896 20.17 12.38 14.70
CA LEU A 896 20.65 13.20 13.58
C LEU A 896 19.49 13.71 12.69
N HIS A 897 18.23 13.43 13.06
CA HIS A 897 17.05 13.83 12.29
C HIS A 897 16.80 15.35 12.30
N ALA A 898 16.06 15.85 11.30
CA ALA A 898 15.69 17.26 11.16
C ALA A 898 14.23 17.56 11.58
N GLY A 899 13.37 16.55 11.63
CA GLY A 899 11.94 16.69 11.95
C GLY A 899 11.63 16.80 13.45
N LYS A 900 10.35 16.60 13.80
CA LYS A 900 9.86 16.65 15.19
C LYS A 900 9.74 15.24 15.80
N LEU A 901 10.29 15.06 17.00
CA LEU A 901 10.07 13.88 17.84
C LEU A 901 9.28 14.28 19.10
N ASN A 902 8.03 13.83 19.18
CA ASN A 902 7.16 14.03 20.33
C ASN A 902 7.05 12.74 21.16
N ILE A 903 7.20 12.83 22.47
CA ILE A 903 7.05 11.69 23.38
C ILE A 903 6.07 12.08 24.49
N TYR A 904 4.98 11.33 24.61
CA TYR A 904 3.94 11.49 25.62
C TYR A 904 3.97 10.30 26.57
N GLY A 905 4.27 10.53 27.85
CA GLY A 905 4.32 9.50 28.88
C GLY A 905 3.21 9.65 29.92
N TYR A 906 2.40 8.61 30.10
CA TYR A 906 1.34 8.54 31.10
C TYR A 906 1.52 7.27 31.93
N GLY A 907 2.22 7.37 33.05
CA GLY A 907 2.52 6.20 33.88
C GLY A 907 3.02 6.54 35.28
N THR A 908 3.58 5.57 35.98
CA THR A 908 4.12 5.75 37.33
C THR A 908 5.60 6.10 37.28
N ASN A 909 6.41 5.26 36.63
CA ASN A 909 7.83 5.50 36.43
C ASN A 909 8.13 5.51 34.93
N GLY A 910 8.94 6.44 34.45
CA GLY A 910 9.35 6.33 33.06
C GLY A 910 10.38 7.32 32.58
N VAL A 911 10.90 7.01 31.40
CA VAL A 911 11.96 7.76 30.74
C VAL A 911 11.54 8.11 29.32
N GLY A 912 11.67 9.38 28.91
CA GLY A 912 11.43 9.75 27.51
C GLY A 912 12.49 9.13 26.59
N ILE A 913 13.74 9.56 26.76
CA ILE A 913 14.90 9.02 26.04
C ILE A 913 15.96 8.55 27.05
N GLY A 914 16.29 7.26 27.03
CA GLY A 914 17.27 6.63 27.95
C GLY A 914 16.73 5.38 28.63
N SER A 915 17.20 5.04 29.83
CA SER A 915 16.78 3.80 30.52
C SER A 915 16.82 3.88 32.05
N GLY A 916 16.64 2.73 32.71
CA GLY A 916 16.82 2.62 34.15
C GLY A 916 18.26 2.83 34.61
N LEU A 917 19.22 2.06 34.06
CA LEU A 917 20.55 1.88 34.67
C LEU A 917 21.72 2.58 33.95
N GLY A 918 21.49 3.28 32.84
CA GLY A 918 22.53 4.04 32.15
C GLY A 918 22.62 3.78 30.64
N GLY A 919 23.56 4.47 30.00
CA GLY A 919 23.85 4.36 28.57
C GLY A 919 24.43 5.67 28.03
N VAL A 920 24.63 5.77 26.71
CA VAL A 920 25.20 6.97 26.06
C VAL A 920 24.15 7.62 25.18
N ILE A 921 23.87 8.91 25.40
CA ILE A 921 22.87 9.67 24.65
C ILE A 921 23.53 10.84 23.92
N LYS A 922 23.39 10.89 22.58
CA LYS A 922 23.95 11.94 21.72
C LYS A 922 22.87 12.50 20.78
N ILE A 923 22.34 13.66 21.12
CA ILE A 923 21.40 14.42 20.29
C ILE A 923 22.21 15.47 19.51
N LYS A 924 22.14 15.46 18.18
CA LYS A 924 22.90 16.37 17.28
C LYS A 924 22.03 17.01 16.18
N GLY A 925 20.74 17.19 16.41
CA GLY A 925 19.80 17.77 15.45
C GLY A 925 18.34 17.43 15.74
N GLY A 926 17.42 18.27 15.24
CA GLY A 926 15.96 18.04 15.28
C GLY A 926 15.21 18.90 16.28
N GLN A 927 13.90 18.63 16.42
CA GLN A 927 13.02 19.26 17.41
C GLN A 927 12.44 18.19 18.33
N PHE A 928 12.57 18.36 19.64
CA PHE A 928 12.11 17.39 20.64
C PHE A 928 11.03 18.03 21.51
N GLY A 929 9.89 17.35 21.65
CA GLY A 929 8.81 17.69 22.58
C GLY A 929 8.54 16.51 23.50
N ILE A 930 8.92 16.61 24.78
CA ILE A 930 8.73 15.53 25.75
C ILE A 930 7.74 15.97 26.83
N THR A 931 6.59 15.30 26.91
CA THR A 931 5.55 15.57 27.91
C THR A 931 5.35 14.34 28.78
N LEU A 932 5.73 14.40 30.07
CA LEU A 932 5.67 13.26 30.98
C LEU A 932 4.80 13.56 32.20
N ASN A 933 3.89 12.64 32.49
CA ASN A 933 2.99 12.67 33.64
C ASN A 933 3.19 11.40 34.48
N GLY A 934 3.28 11.53 35.81
CA GLY A 934 3.48 10.37 36.67
C GLY A 934 4.04 10.62 38.07
N ILE A 935 4.72 9.62 38.63
CA ILE A 935 5.36 9.74 39.95
C ILE A 935 6.85 10.05 39.79
N LYS A 936 7.60 9.22 39.06
CA LYS A 936 9.04 9.43 38.83
C LYS A 936 9.34 9.44 37.34
N SER A 937 9.83 10.55 36.80
CA SER A 937 10.14 10.58 35.37
C SER A 937 11.40 11.36 35.04
N VAL A 938 12.06 10.92 33.97
CA VAL A 938 13.22 11.60 33.38
C VAL A 938 12.92 11.90 31.91
N GLY A 939 13.07 13.16 31.49
CA GLY A 939 12.89 13.55 30.08
C GLY A 939 13.93 12.87 29.18
N VAL A 940 15.20 13.20 29.41
CA VAL A 940 16.36 12.58 28.75
C VAL A 940 17.39 12.17 29.79
N GLY A 941 17.80 10.90 29.81
CA GLY A 941 18.78 10.38 30.75
C GLY A 941 18.29 9.13 31.46
N ASN A 942 18.60 8.97 32.75
CA ASN A 942 18.40 7.70 33.43
C ASN A 942 17.74 7.84 34.82
N LEU A 943 16.93 6.85 35.22
CA LEU A 943 16.34 6.87 36.57
C LEU A 943 17.38 6.55 37.65
N GLU A 944 18.02 5.40 37.55
CA GLU A 944 18.92 4.86 38.59
C GLU A 944 20.38 4.72 38.15
N GLY A 945 20.71 5.18 36.94
CA GLY A 945 22.02 5.07 36.31
C GLY A 945 22.77 6.39 36.16
N HIS A 946 24.10 6.31 36.05
CA HIS A 946 24.92 7.44 35.64
C HIS A 946 24.53 7.88 34.23
N THR A 947 24.41 9.19 34.02
CA THR A 947 24.02 9.76 32.73
C THR A 947 25.17 10.51 32.08
N ASP A 948 25.53 10.13 30.85
CA ASP A 948 26.33 10.96 29.95
C ASP A 948 25.46 11.36 28.75
N CYS A 949 25.11 12.64 28.69
CA CYS A 949 24.24 13.20 27.66
C CYS A 949 24.91 14.38 26.95
N LEU A 950 24.94 14.33 25.62
CA LEU A 950 25.30 15.45 24.74
C LEU A 950 24.08 15.87 23.93
N VAL A 951 23.69 17.14 24.05
CA VAL A 951 22.60 17.76 23.29
C VAL A 951 23.16 18.92 22.47
N LYS A 952 23.10 18.80 21.14
CA LYS A 952 23.76 19.74 20.24
C LYS A 952 22.89 20.10 19.03
N SER A 953 22.93 21.37 18.61
CA SER A 953 22.32 21.85 17.37
C SER A 953 20.83 21.50 17.21
N CYS A 954 20.03 21.54 18.29
CA CYS A 954 18.61 21.18 18.24
C CYS A 954 17.71 22.18 18.99
N ALA A 955 16.39 21.97 18.90
CA ALA A 955 15.42 22.59 19.79
C ALA A 955 14.83 21.51 20.71
N PHE A 956 14.89 21.72 22.02
CA PHE A 956 14.42 20.77 23.02
C PHE A 956 13.43 21.44 23.96
N GLU A 957 12.21 20.92 24.02
CA GLU A 957 11.18 21.31 24.96
C GLU A 957 10.72 20.11 25.78
N ALA A 958 10.70 20.26 27.10
CA ALA A 958 10.21 19.25 28.01
C ALA A 958 9.20 19.84 29.00
N GLU A 959 8.10 19.13 29.22
CA GLU A 959 7.05 19.45 30.18
C GLU A 959 6.81 18.24 31.08
N LEU A 960 7.09 18.38 32.38
CA LEU A 960 7.00 17.30 33.34
C LEU A 960 6.05 17.68 34.48
N SER A 961 4.96 16.92 34.64
CA SER A 961 4.02 17.01 35.76
C SER A 961 4.09 15.73 36.59
N VAL A 962 5.01 15.70 37.56
CA VAL A 962 5.42 14.46 38.26
C VAL A 962 5.66 14.67 39.75
N SER A 963 5.79 13.61 40.56
CA SER A 963 6.21 13.80 41.97
C SER A 963 7.72 14.07 42.10
N LYS A 964 8.55 13.29 41.41
CA LYS A 964 10.00 13.49 41.30
C LYS A 964 10.39 13.52 39.82
N GLY A 965 11.02 14.59 39.36
CA GLY A 965 11.30 14.80 37.95
C GLY A 965 12.72 15.26 37.66
N VAL A 966 13.26 14.82 36.53
CA VAL A 966 14.48 15.39 35.94
C VAL A 966 14.23 15.69 34.48
N GLY A 967 14.52 16.92 34.03
CA GLY A 967 14.40 17.28 32.62
C GLY A 967 15.47 16.56 31.78
N ILE A 968 16.74 16.83 32.05
CA ILE A 968 17.89 16.16 31.41
C ILE A 968 18.89 15.72 32.50
N GLY A 969 19.16 14.42 32.62
CA GLY A 969 20.16 13.91 33.57
C GLY A 969 19.71 12.65 34.30
N SER A 970 20.01 12.56 35.61
CA SER A 970 19.76 11.34 36.40
C SER A 970 18.91 11.59 37.64
N LEU A 971 18.02 10.67 37.99
CA LEU A 971 17.20 10.82 39.21
C LEU A 971 17.98 10.43 40.48
N THR A 972 18.84 9.39 40.45
CA THR A 972 19.52 8.90 41.68
C THR A 972 21.04 8.74 41.58
N LYS A 973 21.65 8.95 40.42
CA LYS A 973 23.10 8.80 40.21
C LYS A 973 23.71 10.04 39.56
N ASP A 974 25.00 10.03 39.30
CA ASP A 974 25.69 11.20 38.75
C ASP A 974 25.21 11.51 37.33
N ALA A 975 25.28 12.78 36.96
CA ALA A 975 24.87 13.25 35.66
C ALA A 975 25.92 14.20 35.07
N LEU A 976 26.32 13.91 33.82
CA LEU A 976 27.15 14.75 32.97
C LEU A 976 26.31 15.18 31.77
N VAL A 977 25.91 16.45 31.78
CA VAL A 977 25.02 17.04 30.76
C VAL A 977 25.79 18.11 29.99
N ARG A 978 25.92 17.94 28.68
CA ARG A 978 26.55 18.91 27.77
C ARG A 978 25.55 19.43 26.76
N VAL A 979 25.35 20.74 26.71
CA VAL A 979 24.43 21.42 25.78
C VAL A 979 25.22 22.41 24.93
N GLU A 980 25.13 22.29 23.60
CA GLU A 980 25.85 23.15 22.66
C GLU A 980 24.94 23.64 21.52
N LYS A 981 24.97 24.92 21.13
CA LYS A 981 24.24 25.41 19.94
C LYS A 981 22.75 25.07 19.94
N THR A 982 22.12 25.06 21.11
CA THR A 982 20.79 24.47 21.32
C THR A 982 19.87 25.46 22.02
N SER A 983 18.58 25.40 21.69
CA SER A 983 17.51 26.03 22.48
C SER A 983 16.87 24.97 23.37
N VAL A 984 17.01 25.11 24.69
CA VAL A 984 16.39 24.23 25.69
C VAL A 984 15.34 24.98 26.48
N LYS A 985 14.14 24.40 26.59
CA LYS A 985 13.06 24.89 27.45
C LYS A 985 12.54 23.74 28.31
N ILE A 986 12.54 23.91 29.62
CA ILE A 986 12.10 22.88 30.57
C ILE A 986 11.07 23.48 31.51
N ASN A 987 9.85 22.93 31.46
CA ASN A 987 8.77 23.27 32.38
C ASN A 987 8.56 22.10 33.33
N GLY A 988 8.58 22.37 34.63
CA GLY A 988 8.44 21.34 35.67
C GLY A 988 7.41 21.74 36.71
N ASP A 989 6.44 20.86 36.97
CA ASP A 989 5.52 20.92 38.10
C ASP A 989 5.68 19.63 38.92
N ALA A 990 6.35 19.73 40.08
CA ALA A 990 6.68 18.56 40.89
C ALA A 990 6.87 18.84 42.38
N LYS A 991 7.09 17.78 43.19
CA LYS A 991 7.54 17.96 44.59
C LYS A 991 9.06 18.12 44.67
N GLU A 992 9.77 17.30 43.90
CA GLU A 992 11.22 17.34 43.76
C GLU A 992 11.58 17.41 42.27
N PHE A 993 12.33 18.43 41.85
CA PHE A 993 12.62 18.63 40.43
C PHE A 993 14.05 19.10 40.15
N VAL A 994 14.66 18.54 39.11
CA VAL A 994 15.92 19.04 38.56
C VAL A 994 15.77 19.35 37.07
N GLY A 995 16.10 20.57 36.66
CA GLY A 995 16.07 20.94 35.25
C GLY A 995 17.11 20.16 34.44
N MET A 996 18.39 20.38 34.76
CA MET A 996 19.54 19.66 34.20
C MET A 996 20.48 19.19 35.30
N GLY A 997 20.84 17.91 35.35
CA GLY A 997 21.78 17.38 36.33
C GLY A 997 21.21 16.20 37.12
N THR A 998 21.34 16.20 38.44
CA THR A 998 20.92 15.05 39.26
C THR A 998 20.15 15.41 40.53
N LEU A 999 19.14 14.60 40.86
CA LEU A 999 18.39 14.76 42.10
C LEU A 999 19.05 14.04 43.30
N GLY A 1000 19.73 12.91 43.08
CA GLY A 1000 20.23 12.04 44.16
C GLY A 1000 21.62 11.42 43.97
N GLY A 1001 22.37 11.77 42.92
CA GLY A 1001 23.77 11.35 42.73
C GLY A 1001 24.76 12.03 43.66
N GLU A 1002 26.06 11.72 43.53
CA GLU A 1002 27.17 12.36 44.25
C GLU A 1002 27.70 13.61 43.52
N VAL A 1003 27.62 13.63 42.18
CA VAL A 1003 28.07 14.78 41.36
C VAL A 1003 27.09 15.08 40.22
N GLY A 1004 26.76 16.36 40.04
CA GLY A 1004 26.02 16.87 38.88
C GLY A 1004 26.85 17.87 38.08
N GLU A 1005 27.32 17.47 36.90
CA GLU A 1005 28.10 18.30 35.98
C GLU A 1005 27.24 18.79 34.81
N VAL A 1006 27.16 20.11 34.63
CA VAL A 1006 26.36 20.75 33.58
C VAL A 1006 27.22 21.73 32.81
N PHE A 1007 27.35 21.50 31.50
CA PHE A 1007 28.09 22.34 30.57
C PHE A 1007 27.14 22.91 29.53
N ILE A 1008 27.08 24.22 29.37
CA ILE A 1008 26.23 24.88 28.37
C ILE A 1008 27.08 25.86 27.56
N ASN A 1009 27.11 25.71 26.24
CA ASN A 1009 27.87 26.59 25.36
C ASN A 1009 27.04 27.06 24.15
N ASP A 1010 27.13 28.33 23.78
CA ASP A 1010 26.49 28.89 22.57
C ASP A 1010 24.98 28.56 22.50
N SER A 1011 24.26 28.69 23.61
CA SER A 1011 22.90 28.12 23.76
C SER A 1011 21.93 29.06 24.48
N TYR A 1012 20.63 28.81 24.26
CA TYR A 1012 19.54 29.42 25.00
C TYR A 1012 18.94 28.38 25.95
N ALA A 1013 18.84 28.68 27.24
CA ALA A 1013 18.24 27.80 28.23
C ALA A 1013 17.14 28.54 29.01
N GLU A 1014 15.95 27.97 29.04
CA GLU A 1014 14.79 28.49 29.76
C GLU A 1014 14.24 27.43 30.72
N PHE A 1015 14.05 27.81 31.98
CA PHE A 1015 13.50 26.95 33.03
C PHE A 1015 12.29 27.62 33.66
N ASN A 1016 11.15 26.93 33.67
CA ASN A 1016 9.95 27.36 34.39
C ASN A 1016 9.56 26.26 35.38
N ILE A 1017 9.99 26.39 36.64
CA ILE A 1017 9.90 25.30 37.62
C ILE A 1017 9.01 25.72 38.79
N ARG A 1018 7.98 24.93 39.07
CA ARG A 1018 7.15 25.03 40.28
C ARG A 1018 7.36 23.75 41.08
N SER A 1019 8.14 23.83 42.14
CA SER A 1019 8.46 22.64 42.94
C SER A 1019 8.84 22.99 44.36
N GLU A 1020 8.38 22.19 45.35
CA GLU A 1020 8.75 22.41 46.76
C GLU A 1020 10.27 22.42 46.94
N ASN A 1021 10.94 21.44 46.34
CA ASN A 1021 12.38 21.22 46.38
C ASN A 1021 12.91 21.16 44.94
N SER A 1022 13.83 22.02 44.54
CA SER A 1022 14.35 21.96 43.16
C SER A 1022 15.69 22.62 42.93
N THR A 1023 16.34 22.25 41.83
CA THR A 1023 17.41 23.06 41.23
C THR A 1023 17.25 23.13 39.71
N CYS A 1024 17.52 24.29 39.10
CA CYS A 1024 17.49 24.40 37.65
C CYS A 1024 18.65 23.64 37.00
N MET A 1025 19.86 23.76 37.57
CA MET A 1025 21.08 23.14 37.05
C MET A 1025 21.98 22.63 38.17
N GLY A 1026 22.55 21.44 37.97
CA GLY A 1026 23.49 20.80 38.89
C GLY A 1026 22.85 19.67 39.71
N ALA A 1027 23.42 19.39 40.88
CA ALA A 1027 22.92 18.39 41.80
C ALA A 1027 22.07 19.02 42.91
N TYR A 1028 20.89 18.45 43.19
CA TYR A 1028 20.06 18.92 44.31
C TYR A 1028 20.62 18.46 45.68
N ASN A 1029 21.07 17.21 45.78
CA ASN A 1029 21.53 16.61 47.04
C ASN A 1029 23.04 16.35 47.11
N ALA A 1030 23.85 16.93 46.20
CA ALA A 1030 25.29 16.66 46.17
C ALA A 1030 26.10 17.76 45.46
N SER A 1031 27.38 17.47 45.16
CA SER A 1031 28.30 18.46 44.60
C SER A 1031 27.96 18.80 43.15
N SER A 1032 28.10 20.08 42.80
CA SER A 1032 27.70 20.60 41.48
C SER A 1032 28.88 21.27 40.77
N LYS A 1033 29.08 20.93 39.50
CA LYS A 1033 30.01 21.64 38.62
C LYS A 1033 29.25 22.20 37.44
N ILE A 1034 29.19 23.52 37.33
CA ILE A 1034 28.36 24.19 36.33
C ILE A 1034 29.22 25.16 35.53
N ASP A 1035 29.41 24.89 34.24
CA ASP A 1035 30.22 25.71 33.34
C ASP A 1035 29.35 26.19 32.16
N ILE A 1036 29.08 27.49 32.10
CA ILE A 1036 28.24 28.10 31.06
C ILE A 1036 29.03 29.15 30.30
N GLU A 1037 29.11 29.02 28.98
CA GLU A 1037 29.83 29.92 28.09
C GLU A 1037 28.93 30.42 26.94
N ILE A 1038 28.99 31.72 26.62
CA ILE A 1038 28.32 32.32 25.44
C ILE A 1038 26.83 31.91 25.39
N ALA A 1039 26.07 32.15 26.45
CA ALA A 1039 24.71 31.65 26.57
C ALA A 1039 23.73 32.72 27.08
N SER A 1040 22.44 32.50 26.80
CA SER A 1040 21.36 33.25 27.47
C SER A 1040 20.56 32.30 28.35
N LEU A 1041 20.48 32.65 29.63
CA LEU A 1041 19.81 31.86 30.65
C LEU A 1041 18.60 32.62 31.20
N ARG A 1042 17.43 32.00 31.09
CA ARG A 1042 16.20 32.48 31.72
C ARG A 1042 15.68 31.43 32.68
N ALA A 1043 15.30 31.86 33.87
CA ALA A 1043 14.71 30.94 34.83
C ALA A 1043 13.66 31.66 35.67
N GLU A 1044 12.49 31.05 35.80
CA GLU A 1044 11.47 31.38 36.78
C GLU A 1044 11.25 30.14 37.66
N SER A 1045 11.56 30.25 38.95
CA SER A 1045 11.44 29.13 39.87
C SER A 1045 10.76 29.52 41.18
N VAL A 1046 9.84 28.68 41.66
CA VAL A 1046 9.07 28.91 42.89
C VAL A 1046 9.04 27.64 43.72
N GLY A 1047 9.41 27.74 44.99
CA GLY A 1047 9.47 26.59 45.90
C GLY A 1047 9.85 26.93 47.33
N LYS A 1048 9.86 25.95 48.24
CA LYS A 1048 10.37 26.16 49.61
C LYS A 1048 11.91 26.16 49.59
N GLU A 1049 12.49 25.15 48.96
CA GLU A 1049 13.93 24.90 48.81
C GLU A 1049 14.27 24.83 47.31
N ALA A 1050 13.93 25.89 46.57
CA ALA A 1050 14.20 26.01 45.14
C ALA A 1050 15.50 26.79 44.89
N PHE A 1051 16.34 26.29 44.00
CA PHE A 1051 17.63 26.88 43.63
C PHE A 1051 17.77 26.99 42.11
N ILE A 1052 18.74 27.80 41.71
CA ILE A 1052 19.11 27.95 40.30
C ILE A 1052 20.35 27.11 39.99
N PHE A 1053 21.35 27.20 40.86
CA PHE A 1053 22.64 26.52 40.73
C PHE A 1053 22.90 25.65 41.95
N GLY A 1054 22.97 24.33 41.78
CA GLY A 1054 23.19 23.37 42.87
C GLY A 1054 22.03 23.30 43.87
N GLY A 1055 22.19 22.59 44.98
CA GLY A 1055 21.12 22.37 45.97
C GLY A 1055 21.62 22.28 47.43
N ILE A 1056 20.95 21.51 48.28
CA ILE A 1056 21.05 21.57 49.74
C ILE A 1056 22.18 20.76 50.39
N ASN A 1057 22.65 19.65 49.78
CA ASN A 1057 23.46 18.62 50.47
C ASN A 1057 24.81 18.26 49.81
N GLY A 1058 25.40 19.14 49.00
CA GLY A 1058 26.75 18.92 48.45
C GLY A 1058 27.87 19.29 49.41
N ASP A 1059 29.00 18.61 49.32
CA ASP A 1059 30.26 19.09 49.90
C ASP A 1059 30.58 20.42 49.19
N THR A 1060 30.29 21.55 49.86
CA THR A 1060 30.35 22.90 49.29
C THR A 1060 31.78 23.28 48.90
N GLU A 1061 32.79 22.58 49.43
CA GLU A 1061 34.20 22.79 49.09
C GLU A 1061 34.53 22.43 47.62
N VAL A 1062 33.80 21.48 47.02
CA VAL A 1062 34.09 20.90 45.69
C VAL A 1062 33.16 21.41 44.59
N SER A 1063 32.10 22.16 44.95
CA SER A 1063 31.16 22.69 43.97
C SER A 1063 31.65 24.02 43.38
N GLU A 1064 31.51 24.19 42.06
CA GLU A 1064 31.97 25.40 41.35
C GLU A 1064 30.99 25.83 40.25
N VAL A 1065 30.88 27.15 40.04
CA VAL A 1065 30.05 27.74 38.98
C VAL A 1065 30.86 28.74 38.17
N SER A 1066 31.04 28.48 36.89
CA SER A 1066 31.70 29.39 35.93
C SER A 1066 30.69 29.90 34.90
N LEU A 1067 30.55 31.21 34.80
CA LEU A 1067 29.68 31.88 33.83
C LEU A 1067 30.53 32.83 32.97
N ILE A 1068 30.74 32.50 31.70
CA ILE A 1068 31.60 33.27 30.78
C ILE A 1068 30.77 33.85 29.62
N SER A 1069 30.63 35.17 29.56
CA SER A 1069 29.81 35.86 28.54
C SER A 1069 28.36 35.39 28.53
N VAL A 1070 27.75 35.29 29.72
CA VAL A 1070 26.39 34.78 29.89
C VAL A 1070 25.45 35.93 30.25
N ASP A 1071 24.30 36.00 29.58
CA ASP A 1071 23.21 36.92 29.91
C ASP A 1071 22.14 36.17 30.72
N THR A 1072 22.09 36.44 32.03
CA THR A 1072 21.10 35.84 32.93
C THR A 1072 19.91 36.77 33.17
N ARG A 1073 18.70 36.20 33.16
CA ARG A 1073 17.47 36.85 33.62
C ARG A 1073 16.68 35.86 34.47
N ILE A 1074 16.84 35.97 35.78
CA ILE A 1074 16.36 34.96 36.71
C ILE A 1074 15.47 35.59 37.77
N GLU A 1075 14.34 34.95 38.02
CA GLU A 1075 13.39 35.27 39.07
C GLU A 1075 13.12 34.03 39.93
N LEU A 1076 13.50 34.09 41.19
CA LEU A 1076 13.38 32.99 42.14
C LEU A 1076 12.59 33.45 43.36
N HIS A 1077 11.64 32.63 43.79
CA HIS A 1077 10.91 32.84 45.04
C HIS A 1077 11.06 31.60 45.93
N ASN A 1078 11.75 31.75 47.07
CA ASN A 1078 11.99 30.64 48.00
C ASN A 1078 12.04 31.04 49.48
N ALA A 1079 11.96 30.07 50.39
CA ALA A 1079 12.00 30.33 51.84
C ALA A 1079 13.42 30.61 52.37
N ILE A 1080 14.45 30.26 51.60
CA ILE A 1080 15.87 30.33 52.00
C ILE A 1080 16.46 31.72 51.76
N GLY A 1081 15.93 32.46 50.78
CA GLY A 1081 16.42 33.79 50.40
C GLY A 1081 17.74 33.77 49.62
N LYS A 1082 18.14 32.61 49.06
CA LYS A 1082 19.37 32.45 48.27
C LYS A 1082 19.10 31.76 46.95
N ASP A 1083 19.89 32.05 45.92
CA ASP A 1083 19.82 31.38 44.60
C ASP A 1083 20.67 30.10 44.52
N SER A 1084 21.60 29.92 45.46
CA SER A 1084 22.46 28.74 45.62
C SER A 1084 22.93 28.59 47.07
N MET A 1085 23.33 27.36 47.46
CA MET A 1085 24.06 27.07 48.70
C MET A 1085 25.58 27.02 48.51
N ILE A 1086 26.06 27.16 47.27
CA ILE A 1086 27.49 27.22 46.94
C ILE A 1086 28.07 28.55 47.45
N GLU A 1087 29.28 28.53 48.01
CA GLU A 1087 29.96 29.72 48.52
C GLU A 1087 30.27 30.72 47.39
N ASP A 1088 30.11 32.02 47.66
CA ASP A 1088 30.22 33.05 46.62
C ASP A 1088 31.63 33.16 45.99
N ASP A 1089 32.69 32.74 46.69
CA ASP A 1089 34.07 32.69 46.17
C ASP A 1089 34.30 31.56 45.15
N LYS A 1090 33.37 30.61 45.06
CA LYS A 1090 33.33 29.54 44.06
C LYS A 1090 32.55 29.92 42.80
N PHE A 1091 31.97 31.11 42.76
CA PHE A 1091 31.37 31.68 41.56
C PHE A 1091 32.40 32.48 40.78
N LYS A 1092 32.60 32.11 39.52
CA LYS A 1092 33.46 32.83 38.59
C LYS A 1092 32.63 33.39 37.44
N ILE A 1093 32.33 34.68 37.50
CA ILE A 1093 31.51 35.36 36.50
C ILE A 1093 32.40 36.28 35.66
N VAL A 1094 32.57 35.98 34.37
CA VAL A 1094 33.49 36.67 33.46
C VAL A 1094 32.74 37.17 32.22
N ASN A 1095 32.60 38.50 32.05
CA ASN A 1095 31.80 39.12 30.97
C ASN A 1095 30.30 38.70 30.96
N GLY A 1096 29.44 39.50 30.31
CA GLY A 1096 27.98 39.27 30.24
C GLY A 1096 27.17 40.05 31.29
N LYS A 1097 25.88 39.72 31.45
CA LYS A 1097 24.97 40.35 32.42
C LYS A 1097 24.49 39.35 33.46
N PHE A 1098 24.76 39.64 34.73
CA PHE A 1098 24.24 38.87 35.86
C PHE A 1098 23.04 39.59 36.50
N LYS A 1099 21.82 39.09 36.23
CA LYS A 1099 20.57 39.59 36.82
C LYS A 1099 19.77 38.44 37.44
N VAL A 1100 19.99 38.23 38.74
CA VAL A 1100 19.27 37.26 39.56
C VAL A 1100 18.50 38.01 40.65
N MET A 1101 17.19 37.79 40.69
CA MET A 1101 16.28 38.30 41.71
C MET A 1101 15.80 37.13 42.58
N VAL A 1102 15.97 37.24 43.89
CA VAL A 1102 15.47 36.26 44.88
C VAL A 1102 14.52 36.99 45.82
N ASN A 1103 13.26 36.57 45.91
CA ASN A 1103 12.22 37.18 46.75
C ASN A 1103 12.08 38.71 46.55
N GLY A 1104 12.33 39.20 45.32
CA GLY A 1104 12.29 40.63 45.00
C GLY A 1104 13.58 41.41 45.30
N GLU A 1105 14.60 40.78 45.90
CA GLU A 1105 15.92 41.36 46.16
C GLU A 1105 16.94 40.91 45.11
N ARG A 1106 17.89 41.78 44.75
CA ARG A 1106 18.91 41.46 43.75
C ARG A 1106 20.13 40.81 44.41
N ILE A 1107 20.59 39.68 43.87
CA ILE A 1107 21.86 39.05 44.30
C ILE A 1107 23.03 39.74 43.60
N GLU A 1108 24.03 40.18 44.38
CA GLU A 1108 25.26 40.81 43.90
C GLU A 1108 26.45 39.86 44.09
N ARG A 1109 27.19 39.60 43.01
CA ARG A 1109 28.45 38.84 43.00
C ARG A 1109 29.50 39.58 42.18
N GLU A 1110 30.79 39.32 42.46
CA GLU A 1110 31.90 39.96 41.75
C GLU A 1110 31.90 39.57 40.26
N LEU A 1111 31.84 40.57 39.39
CA LEU A 1111 31.83 40.41 37.94
C LEU A 1111 33.18 40.84 37.36
N ILE A 1112 33.90 39.88 36.78
CA ILE A 1112 35.23 40.11 36.21
C ILE A 1112 35.06 40.46 34.73
N TYR A 1113 35.38 41.70 34.35
CA TYR A 1113 35.42 42.09 32.93
C TYR A 1113 36.81 41.81 32.35
N LYS A 1114 36.89 40.93 31.35
CA LYS A 1114 38.12 40.64 30.60
C LYS A 1114 37.91 41.00 29.13
N PHE A 1115 38.77 41.86 28.61
CA PHE A 1115 38.74 42.32 27.21
C PHE A 1115 39.12 41.23 26.21
#